data_AF-A0A7J6IPJ6-F1
#
_entry.id   AF-A0A7J6IPJ6-F1
#
_cell.length_a   1.000
_cell.length_b   1.000
_cell.length_c   1.000
_cell.angle_alpha   90.00
_cell.angle_beta   90.00
_cell.angle_gamma   90.00
#
_symmetry.space_group_name_H-M   'P 1'
#
loop_
_entity.id
_entity.type
_entity.pdbx_description
1 polymer ?
#
loop_
_entity_poly.entity_id
_entity_poly.type
_entity_poly.pdbx_seq_one_letter_code
_entity_poly.pdbx_strand_id
1 'polypeptide(L)'
;MRIYGQRPVGWRINTLICAILVWLMTVLLWVLLLTSFSKNHDLSDMPPFYAADCHDTRRVMVVVRLLVGALSTLVIVSSYIFMQLLVSPTREDVDRAHAQRRWMDIGCMSVKNLRFISNGRRVLFVLFGLIWIPFHLLAPASVAETARTTPWVTVLATESFLSGGKYHLPGLGLGAYLQDTPGFYSNDLNMSVPEAVEYIAAHATGWERLSGRECLQKYEYWVNVDKRRHVVAVMSTDDWDGEFLDSLSSVWYAGICGFEANKQDLPCGGLTLGLNVTSDSVNGTYEGVSIVSDNRPRVPTRGASSKAEIDGMVDEHDNWIIPWYAKDNLHNTPVLRKNLTVKYCLSEPFPTHCKARVSNTLFLAICLLALAVSTLCAVALRILWGQDRLVAVGDAVDSFIRRPDMTTRDMCTLGWRDFSSTTIERLQKPKMEGWVHSQRQYVRRRGRWGDSVHVSDWVKLLLPGGVGFIICLLSLISFVEAGGGWQKALSASIFGQNSSNPILMMKYPSESLRAFMVMLASRPIGASLVATMPQLLLAILPLILHHTYTRMFIARTWSSYATRFKTLRVNERRGQQRENHFFEIPSKYFLSFVTIGTLTRWLCSNAIYVIHVESFHADPSTVEPYHPYVNVFVSLKAALGTIITLFFILVTPIFMALIPLPGESVLVGSCSAAISASCHVIEPEHLQRRTPGEKQPELVHLESDTSMAKEYQKVKVSSVDGDYESRPEYDWRAELAEGRIRWGVLREARSATDRGGNLEGLAQVLSFGSEETYLGSPREDEFYGGTRL
;
A
#
# COMPACT_ATOMS: atom_id res chain seq x y z
N MET A 1 5.42 -33.98 18.65
CA MET A 1 6.09 -32.82 19.27
C MET A 1 5.07 -32.05 20.11
N ARG A 2 5.33 -31.83 21.40
CA ARG A 2 4.50 -30.96 22.27
C ARG A 2 5.26 -29.64 22.46
N ILE A 3 4.63 -28.51 22.17
CA ILE A 3 5.20 -27.17 22.38
C ILE A 3 4.43 -26.57 23.56
N TYR A 4 5.13 -26.03 24.56
CA TYR A 4 4.56 -25.57 25.84
C TYR A 4 3.58 -26.60 26.46
N GLY A 5 3.89 -27.89 26.36
CA GLY A 5 3.08 -28.97 26.95
C GLY A 5 1.88 -29.44 26.13
N GLN A 6 1.54 -28.79 25.00
CA GLN A 6 0.37 -29.14 24.17
C GLN A 6 0.76 -29.48 22.72
N ARG A 7 -0.05 -30.31 22.03
CA ARG A 7 0.11 -30.53 20.59
C ARG A 7 -0.49 -29.32 19.84
N PRO A 8 0.24 -28.68 18.92
CA PRO A 8 -0.31 -27.56 18.16
C PRO A 8 -1.43 -28.07 17.23
N VAL A 9 -2.62 -27.47 17.35
CA VAL A 9 -3.80 -27.73 16.51
C VAL A 9 -4.45 -26.40 16.12
N GLY A 10 -5.19 -26.35 15.01
CA GLY A 10 -5.90 -25.16 14.56
C GLY A 10 -5.01 -23.92 14.40
N TRP A 11 -5.45 -22.79 14.97
CA TRP A 11 -4.76 -21.50 14.86
C TRP A 11 -3.30 -21.53 15.33
N ARG A 12 -2.94 -22.40 16.30
CA ARG A 12 -1.58 -22.51 16.86
C ARG A 12 -0.56 -22.88 15.79
N ILE A 13 -0.93 -23.78 14.87
CA ILE A 13 -0.05 -24.20 13.75
C ILE A 13 0.24 -23.01 12.84
N ASN A 14 -0.80 -22.26 12.44
CA ASN A 14 -0.63 -21.14 11.52
C ASN A 14 0.20 -20.02 12.13
N THR A 15 -0.02 -19.70 13.40
CA THR A 15 0.79 -18.70 14.10
C THR A 15 2.24 -19.14 14.28
N LEU A 16 2.49 -20.45 14.46
CA LEU A 16 3.85 -20.99 14.52
C LEU A 16 4.55 -20.83 13.17
N ILE A 17 3.87 -21.19 12.07
CA ILE A 17 4.39 -21.00 10.70
C ILE A 17 4.69 -19.52 10.44
N CYS A 18 3.75 -18.62 10.78
CA CYS A 18 3.97 -17.17 10.60
C CYS A 18 5.15 -16.66 11.41
N ALA A 19 5.29 -17.07 12.68
CA ALA A 19 6.42 -16.68 13.52
C ALA A 19 7.76 -17.21 12.98
N ILE A 20 7.80 -18.46 12.51
CA ILE A 20 8.99 -19.05 11.88
C ILE A 20 9.37 -18.29 10.61
N LEU A 21 8.39 -18.00 9.73
CA LEU A 21 8.65 -17.26 8.49
C LEU A 21 9.16 -15.83 8.77
N VAL A 22 8.57 -15.12 9.73
CA VAL A 22 9.05 -13.79 10.14
C VAL A 22 10.45 -13.86 10.75
N TRP A 23 10.74 -14.90 11.55
CA TRP A 23 12.07 -15.10 12.11
C TRP A 23 13.11 -15.40 11.03
N LEU A 24 12.82 -16.29 10.09
CA LEU A 24 13.70 -16.60 8.94
C LEU A 24 13.95 -15.36 8.08
N MET A 25 12.90 -14.58 7.80
CA MET A 25 13.05 -13.29 7.12
C MET A 25 13.95 -12.34 7.91
N THR A 26 13.77 -12.25 9.22
CA THR A 26 14.60 -11.39 10.08
C THR A 26 16.06 -11.81 10.00
N VAL A 27 16.37 -13.10 10.11
CA VAL A 27 17.74 -13.64 9.97
C VAL A 27 18.30 -13.30 8.59
N LEU A 28 17.54 -13.50 7.52
CA LEU A 28 17.96 -13.16 6.16
C LEU A 28 18.32 -11.68 6.02
N LEU A 29 17.48 -10.77 6.53
CA LEU A 29 17.72 -9.32 6.48
C LEU A 29 19.00 -8.94 7.23
N TRP A 30 19.24 -9.52 8.41
CA TRP A 30 20.47 -9.30 9.17
C TRP A 30 21.71 -9.84 8.45
N VAL A 31 21.64 -11.02 7.83
CA VAL A 31 22.74 -11.58 7.02
C VAL A 31 23.05 -10.66 5.83
N LEU A 32 22.02 -10.16 5.13
CA LEU A 32 22.20 -9.21 4.03
C LEU A 32 22.81 -7.88 4.50
N LEU A 33 22.46 -7.41 5.70
CA LEU A 33 22.99 -6.16 6.24
C LEU A 33 24.47 -6.33 6.61
N LEU A 34 24.81 -7.42 7.28
CA LEU A 34 26.19 -7.73 7.67
C LEU A 34 27.10 -7.92 6.46
N THR A 35 26.61 -8.58 5.40
CA THR A 35 27.37 -8.74 4.14
C THR A 35 27.52 -7.43 3.36
N SER A 36 26.54 -6.51 3.43
CA SER A 36 26.69 -5.16 2.89
C SER A 36 27.72 -4.34 3.68
N PHE A 37 27.66 -4.41 5.00
CA PHE A 37 28.56 -3.66 5.89
C PHE A 37 30.01 -4.16 5.80
N SER A 38 30.22 -5.48 5.68
CA SER A 38 31.57 -6.06 5.56
C SER A 38 32.32 -5.64 4.29
N LYS A 39 31.61 -5.15 3.26
CA LYS A 39 32.22 -4.71 2.00
C LYS A 39 32.54 -3.22 1.97
N ASN A 40 31.76 -2.39 2.65
CA ASN A 40 31.80 -0.93 2.47
C ASN A 40 32.22 -0.16 3.74
N HIS A 41 32.19 -0.80 4.91
CA HIS A 41 32.58 -0.22 6.21
C HIS A 41 31.86 1.08 6.62
N ASP A 42 30.80 1.49 5.92
CA ASP A 42 30.01 2.70 6.21
C ASP A 42 28.49 2.42 6.17
N LEU A 43 27.76 3.01 7.12
CA LEU A 43 26.30 2.98 7.25
C LEU A 43 25.61 4.14 6.53
N SER A 44 26.33 5.25 6.32
CA SER A 44 25.82 6.46 5.68
C SER A 44 25.82 6.35 4.16
N ASP A 45 26.63 5.44 3.62
CA ASP A 45 26.73 5.20 2.19
C ASP A 45 25.56 4.36 1.65
N MET A 46 25.24 4.56 0.37
CA MET A 46 24.31 3.75 -0.40
C MET A 46 25.15 2.82 -1.27
N PRO A 47 25.64 1.65 -0.82
CA PRO A 47 26.48 0.84 -1.69
C PRO A 47 25.68 0.22 -2.86
N PRO A 48 26.28 0.13 -4.06
CA PRO A 48 25.67 -0.59 -5.17
C PRO A 48 25.78 -2.10 -4.92
N PHE A 49 24.65 -2.81 -5.03
CA PHE A 49 24.64 -4.28 -4.98
C PHE A 49 24.58 -4.92 -6.37
N TYR A 50 24.22 -4.13 -7.38
CA TYR A 50 24.19 -4.54 -8.78
C TYR A 50 24.54 -3.32 -9.66
N ALA A 51 25.39 -3.53 -10.68
CA ALA A 51 25.77 -2.51 -11.65
C ALA A 51 25.86 -3.15 -13.03
N ALA A 52 25.11 -2.62 -14.00
CA ALA A 52 25.08 -3.08 -15.38
C ALA A 52 24.50 -1.96 -16.26
N ASP A 53 24.20 -2.27 -17.52
CA ASP A 53 23.41 -1.38 -18.35
C ASP A 53 22.03 -1.11 -17.71
N CYS A 54 21.48 0.07 -17.94
CA CYS A 54 20.24 0.51 -17.32
C CYS A 54 19.05 -0.41 -17.63
N HIS A 55 19.05 -1.06 -18.79
CA HIS A 55 18.03 -2.04 -19.15
C HIS A 55 18.04 -3.28 -18.24
N ASP A 56 19.21 -3.82 -17.92
CA ASP A 56 19.34 -5.02 -17.08
C ASP A 56 19.18 -4.69 -15.59
N THR A 57 19.75 -3.55 -15.17
CA THR A 57 19.55 -3.01 -13.81
C THR A 57 18.08 -2.83 -13.49
N ARG A 58 17.30 -2.31 -14.44
CA ARG A 58 15.84 -2.19 -14.31
C ARG A 58 15.15 -3.55 -14.13
N ARG A 59 15.51 -4.57 -14.91
CA ARG A 59 14.90 -5.91 -14.77
C ARG A 59 15.14 -6.48 -13.37
N VAL A 60 16.36 -6.33 -12.87
CA VAL A 60 16.70 -6.71 -11.49
C VAL A 60 15.87 -5.92 -10.50
N MET A 61 15.76 -4.60 -10.67
CA MET A 61 15.06 -3.73 -9.73
C MET A 61 13.55 -4.00 -9.65
N VAL A 62 12.92 -4.34 -10.79
CA VAL A 62 11.52 -4.78 -10.83
C VAL A 62 11.29 -6.02 -9.97
N VAL A 63 12.21 -6.98 -10.01
CA VAL A 63 12.17 -8.21 -9.19
C VAL A 63 12.47 -7.92 -7.72
N VAL A 64 13.49 -7.10 -7.43
CA VAL A 64 13.84 -6.71 -6.06
C VAL A 64 12.66 -6.02 -5.37
N ARG A 65 11.98 -5.09 -6.05
CA ARG A 65 10.78 -4.43 -5.52
C ARG A 65 9.61 -5.40 -5.28
N LEU A 66 9.49 -6.46 -6.09
CA LEU A 66 8.52 -7.53 -5.84
C LEU A 66 8.85 -8.29 -4.55
N LEU A 67 10.11 -8.67 -4.36
CA LEU A 67 10.58 -9.37 -3.17
C LEU A 67 10.40 -8.51 -1.91
N VAL A 68 10.81 -7.24 -1.95
CA VAL A 68 10.59 -6.27 -0.85
C VAL A 68 9.09 -6.14 -0.52
N GLY A 69 8.25 -6.06 -1.56
CA GLY A 69 6.80 -6.06 -1.41
C GLY A 69 6.27 -7.33 -0.74
N ALA A 70 6.74 -8.50 -1.14
CA ALA A 70 6.38 -9.80 -0.57
C ALA A 70 6.80 -9.92 0.91
N LEU A 71 8.02 -9.50 1.27
CA LEU A 71 8.48 -9.47 2.66
C LEU A 71 7.63 -8.53 3.53
N SER A 72 7.32 -7.34 3.02
CA SER A 72 6.40 -6.42 3.69
C SER A 72 5.01 -7.06 3.89
N THR A 73 4.54 -7.81 2.90
CA THR A 73 3.27 -8.55 2.99
C THR A 73 3.28 -9.60 4.11
N LEU A 74 4.39 -10.33 4.25
CA LEU A 74 4.55 -11.32 5.31
C LEU A 74 4.44 -10.65 6.70
N VAL A 75 5.07 -9.49 6.88
CA VAL A 75 5.02 -8.72 8.14
C VAL A 75 3.60 -8.28 8.48
N ILE A 76 2.89 -7.65 7.54
CA ILE A 76 1.52 -7.16 7.80
C ILE A 76 0.53 -8.30 8.01
N VAL A 77 0.63 -9.38 7.22
CA VAL A 77 -0.25 -10.55 7.37
C VAL A 77 -0.01 -11.23 8.72
N SER A 78 1.25 -11.47 9.09
CA SER A 78 1.60 -12.05 10.40
C SER A 78 1.11 -11.17 11.54
N SER A 79 1.41 -9.86 11.48
CA SER A 79 0.97 -8.89 12.49
C SER A 79 -0.55 -8.86 12.62
N TYR A 80 -1.28 -8.89 11.51
CA TYR A 80 -2.74 -8.95 11.51
C TYR A 80 -3.28 -10.21 12.18
N ILE A 81 -2.73 -11.38 11.86
CA ILE A 81 -3.11 -12.67 12.46
C ILE A 81 -2.92 -12.63 13.99
N PHE A 82 -1.75 -12.17 14.46
CA PHE A 82 -1.47 -12.03 15.89
C PHE A 82 -2.38 -10.99 16.55
N MET A 83 -2.58 -9.84 15.91
CA MET A 83 -3.49 -8.80 16.39
C MET A 83 -4.90 -9.35 16.54
N GLN A 84 -5.44 -10.06 15.55
CA GLN A 84 -6.78 -10.67 15.62
C GLN A 84 -6.89 -11.62 16.82
N LEU A 85 -5.90 -12.49 17.05
CA LEU A 85 -5.89 -13.42 18.18
C LEU A 85 -5.77 -12.72 19.55
N LEU A 86 -5.03 -11.61 19.62
CA LEU A 86 -4.90 -10.81 20.84
C LEU A 86 -6.24 -10.18 21.25
N VAL A 87 -7.08 -9.79 20.29
CA VAL A 87 -8.43 -9.23 20.55
C VAL A 87 -9.51 -10.29 20.71
N SER A 88 -9.27 -11.52 20.26
CA SER A 88 -10.22 -12.63 20.42
C SER A 88 -10.49 -12.88 21.91
N PRO A 89 -11.78 -12.88 22.32
CA PRO A 89 -12.15 -13.06 23.72
C PRO A 89 -12.06 -14.53 24.15
N THR A 90 -11.87 -14.74 25.45
CA THR A 90 -12.13 -16.05 26.10
C THR A 90 -13.60 -16.14 26.49
N ARG A 91 -14.07 -17.35 26.86
CA ARG A 91 -15.44 -17.52 27.37
C ARG A 91 -15.71 -16.64 28.60
N GLU A 92 -14.74 -16.55 29.50
CA GLU A 92 -14.79 -15.70 30.70
C GLU A 92 -14.85 -14.20 30.37
N ASP A 93 -14.09 -13.74 29.36
CA ASP A 93 -14.15 -12.34 28.90
C ASP A 93 -15.57 -12.00 28.42
N VAL A 94 -16.21 -12.93 27.69
CA VAL A 94 -17.59 -12.79 27.21
C VAL A 94 -18.59 -12.79 28.37
N ASP A 95 -18.50 -13.75 29.30
CA ASP A 95 -19.40 -13.85 30.46
C ASP A 95 -19.36 -12.58 31.31
N ARG A 96 -18.16 -12.02 31.53
CA ARG A 96 -18.00 -10.74 32.25
C ARG A 96 -18.65 -9.57 31.52
N ALA A 97 -18.54 -9.53 30.19
CA ALA A 97 -19.18 -8.48 29.39
C ALA A 97 -20.72 -8.63 29.41
N HIS A 98 -21.20 -9.87 29.27
CA HIS A 98 -22.62 -10.20 29.27
C HIS A 98 -23.29 -9.91 30.62
N ALA A 99 -22.60 -10.16 31.75
CA ALA A 99 -23.05 -9.76 33.08
C ALA A 99 -23.27 -8.24 33.22
N GLN A 100 -22.58 -7.44 32.40
CA GLN A 100 -22.75 -5.98 32.33
C GLN A 100 -23.73 -5.56 31.21
N ARG A 101 -24.46 -6.49 30.62
CA ARG A 101 -25.36 -6.28 29.46
C ARG A 101 -24.64 -5.66 28.25
N ARG A 102 -23.39 -6.06 28.04
CA ARG A 102 -22.53 -5.63 26.92
C ARG A 102 -22.10 -6.84 26.12
N TRP A 103 -21.85 -6.63 24.83
CA TRP A 103 -21.45 -7.69 23.91
C TRP A 103 -20.06 -7.44 23.31
N MET A 104 -19.35 -8.51 23.01
CA MET A 104 -18.04 -8.52 22.37
C MET A 104 -18.15 -9.03 20.94
N ASP A 105 -17.22 -8.62 20.09
CA ASP A 105 -17.13 -9.17 18.73
C ASP A 105 -16.35 -10.49 18.74
N ILE A 106 -16.86 -11.51 18.06
CA ILE A 106 -16.23 -12.82 17.87
C ILE A 106 -15.98 -13.05 16.38
N GLY A 107 -14.85 -13.67 16.02
CA GLY A 107 -14.56 -14.03 14.64
C GLY A 107 -13.90 -12.93 13.79
N CYS A 108 -13.78 -11.71 14.30
CA CYS A 108 -13.20 -10.56 13.58
C CYS A 108 -12.29 -9.68 14.46
N MET A 109 -11.40 -8.93 13.82
CA MET A 109 -10.52 -7.97 14.51
C MET A 109 -11.32 -6.71 14.94
N SER A 110 -11.81 -6.70 16.18
CA SER A 110 -12.56 -5.58 16.74
C SER A 110 -11.76 -4.78 17.77
N VAL A 111 -11.49 -3.52 17.45
CA VAL A 111 -10.90 -2.55 18.39
C VAL A 111 -11.80 -2.28 19.61
N LYS A 112 -13.11 -2.58 19.53
CA LYS A 112 -14.04 -2.50 20.66
C LYS A 112 -13.65 -3.46 21.78
N ASN A 113 -13.17 -4.65 21.42
CA ASN A 113 -12.79 -5.69 22.36
C ASN A 113 -11.59 -5.27 23.24
N LEU A 114 -10.76 -4.33 22.78
CA LEU A 114 -9.60 -3.83 23.54
C LEU A 114 -9.98 -3.31 24.93
N ARG A 115 -11.23 -2.84 25.11
CA ARG A 115 -11.75 -2.33 26.39
C ARG A 115 -12.06 -3.43 27.41
N PHE A 116 -12.20 -4.68 26.97
CA PHE A 116 -12.60 -5.81 27.82
C PHE A 116 -11.45 -6.78 28.12
N ILE A 117 -10.41 -6.80 27.27
CA ILE A 117 -9.24 -7.66 27.44
C ILE A 117 -8.19 -7.07 28.41
N SER A 118 -7.24 -7.90 28.84
CA SER A 118 -6.14 -7.53 29.74
C SER A 118 -5.17 -6.51 29.12
N ASN A 119 -4.53 -5.69 29.98
CA ASN A 119 -3.59 -4.64 29.56
C ASN A 119 -2.41 -5.17 28.74
N GLY A 120 -1.85 -6.33 29.10
CA GLY A 120 -0.75 -6.94 28.33
C GLY A 120 -1.13 -7.24 26.87
N ARG A 121 -2.34 -7.78 26.64
CA ARG A 121 -2.85 -8.02 25.27
C ARG A 121 -3.05 -6.71 24.51
N ARG A 122 -3.57 -5.68 25.20
CA ARG A 122 -3.78 -4.35 24.62
C ARG A 122 -2.46 -3.70 24.19
N VAL A 123 -1.42 -3.77 25.02
CA VAL A 123 -0.09 -3.23 24.70
C VAL A 123 0.49 -3.94 23.49
N LEU A 124 0.48 -5.27 23.45
CA LEU A 124 0.97 -6.03 22.29
C LEU A 124 0.23 -5.68 21.00
N PHE A 125 -1.10 -5.55 21.05
CA PHE A 125 -1.91 -5.15 19.90
C PHE A 125 -1.47 -3.79 19.34
N VAL A 126 -1.24 -2.80 20.22
CA VAL A 126 -0.78 -1.46 19.82
C VAL A 126 0.64 -1.52 19.25
N LEU A 127 1.54 -2.28 19.87
CA LEU A 127 2.93 -2.42 19.39
C LEU A 127 3.00 -3.04 18.00
N PHE A 128 2.25 -4.11 17.73
CA PHE A 128 2.15 -4.67 16.38
C PHE A 128 1.70 -3.59 15.39
N GLY A 129 0.62 -2.87 15.73
CA GLY A 129 0.05 -1.79 14.91
C GLY A 129 1.03 -0.65 14.58
N LEU A 130 1.89 -0.27 15.53
CA LEU A 130 2.85 0.82 15.36
C LEU A 130 4.10 0.42 14.57
N ILE A 131 4.53 -0.84 14.65
CA ILE A 131 5.80 -1.30 14.05
C ILE A 131 5.65 -1.61 12.56
N TRP A 132 4.50 -2.12 12.12
CA TRP A 132 4.35 -2.50 10.71
C TRP A 132 4.25 -1.27 9.77
N ILE A 133 3.67 -0.15 10.23
CA ILE A 133 3.54 1.09 9.44
C ILE A 133 4.89 1.61 8.93
N PRO A 134 5.90 1.87 9.78
CA PRO A 134 7.21 2.32 9.31
C PRO A 134 7.88 1.25 8.45
N PHE A 135 7.74 -0.05 8.75
CA PHE A 135 8.30 -1.10 7.89
C PHE A 135 7.83 -0.97 6.43
N HIS A 136 6.53 -0.71 6.24
CA HIS A 136 5.93 -0.56 4.91
C HIS A 136 6.33 0.73 4.17
N LEU A 137 6.72 1.77 4.90
CA LEU A 137 7.27 3.00 4.31
C LEU A 137 8.75 2.86 3.96
N LEU A 138 9.53 2.29 4.89
CA LEU A 138 10.98 2.22 4.78
C LEU A 138 11.45 1.14 3.79
N ALA A 139 10.81 -0.03 3.76
CA ALA A 139 11.28 -1.15 2.93
C ALA A 139 11.31 -0.85 1.43
N PRO A 140 10.27 -0.25 0.82
CA PRO A 140 10.34 0.14 -0.59
C PRO A 140 11.27 1.35 -0.83
N ALA A 141 11.46 2.20 0.18
CA ALA A 141 12.34 3.38 0.10
C ALA A 141 13.83 3.03 0.26
N SER A 142 14.16 1.87 0.85
CA SER A 142 15.54 1.47 1.07
C SER A 142 16.26 1.03 -0.19
N VAL A 143 15.54 0.76 -1.28
CA VAL A 143 16.13 0.32 -2.55
C VAL A 143 15.85 1.36 -3.62
N ALA A 144 16.90 1.85 -4.25
CA ALA A 144 16.79 2.85 -5.30
C ALA A 144 17.70 2.52 -6.48
N GLU A 145 17.26 2.95 -7.66
CA GLU A 145 18.10 2.95 -8.84
C GLU A 145 18.87 4.26 -8.90
N THR A 146 20.12 4.18 -9.35
CA THR A 146 20.95 5.33 -9.62
C THR A 146 21.34 5.35 -11.07
N ALA A 147 20.97 6.44 -11.72
CA ALA A 147 21.36 6.75 -13.08
C ALA A 147 22.58 7.68 -13.05
N ARG A 148 23.43 7.56 -14.05
CA ARG A 148 24.51 8.52 -14.27
C ARG A 148 24.07 9.49 -15.34
N THR A 149 24.39 10.77 -15.15
CA THR A 149 24.31 11.77 -16.18
C THR A 149 25.62 12.52 -16.23
N THR A 150 26.03 12.93 -17.40
CA THR A 150 27.15 13.85 -17.58
C THR A 150 26.58 15.12 -18.20
N PRO A 151 26.94 16.32 -17.70
CA PRO A 151 26.73 17.53 -18.47
C PRO A 151 27.44 17.35 -19.80
N TRP A 152 26.78 17.79 -20.86
CA TRP A 152 27.36 17.74 -22.18
C TRP A 152 27.70 19.14 -22.66
N VAL A 153 28.59 19.18 -23.64
CA VAL A 153 28.96 20.40 -24.35
C VAL A 153 28.51 20.23 -25.78
N THR A 154 27.84 21.25 -26.32
CA THR A 154 27.41 21.30 -27.70
C THR A 154 28.28 22.29 -28.45
N VAL A 155 29.06 21.80 -29.41
CA VAL A 155 29.90 22.65 -30.26
C VAL A 155 29.15 22.88 -31.57
N LEU A 156 28.92 24.13 -31.96
CA LEU A 156 28.50 24.47 -33.32
C LEU A 156 29.79 24.77 -34.11
N ALA A 157 30.04 24.00 -35.17
CA ALA A 157 31.31 24.09 -35.87
C ALA A 157 31.13 23.93 -37.38
N THR A 158 32.03 24.53 -38.16
CA THR A 158 32.13 24.22 -39.59
C THR A 158 32.90 22.91 -39.78
N GLU A 159 32.84 22.33 -40.99
CA GLU A 159 33.63 21.14 -41.35
C GLU A 159 35.13 21.33 -41.07
N SER A 160 35.64 22.57 -41.18
CA SER A 160 37.05 22.89 -40.95
C SER A 160 37.51 22.54 -39.52
N PHE A 161 36.62 22.60 -38.53
CA PHE A 161 36.91 22.23 -37.14
C PHE A 161 37.33 20.77 -37.01
N LEU A 162 36.65 19.88 -37.75
CA LEU A 162 36.90 18.44 -37.71
C LEU A 162 38.19 18.07 -38.45
N SER A 163 38.65 18.91 -39.38
CA SER A 163 39.89 18.74 -40.13
C SER A 163 41.10 19.46 -39.52
N GLY A 164 41.03 19.93 -38.26
CA GLY A 164 42.13 20.60 -37.58
C GLY A 164 42.28 22.09 -37.92
N GLY A 165 41.20 22.74 -38.35
CA GLY A 165 41.13 24.19 -38.54
C GLY A 165 41.43 24.96 -37.24
N LYS A 166 42.02 26.15 -37.36
CA LYS A 166 42.40 26.98 -36.21
C LYS A 166 41.17 27.53 -35.50
N TYR A 167 40.90 27.09 -34.28
CA TYR A 167 39.85 27.64 -33.41
C TYR A 167 40.43 28.45 -32.26
N HIS A 168 39.61 29.32 -31.67
CA HIS A 168 40.01 30.20 -30.57
C HIS A 168 39.26 29.84 -29.28
N LEU A 169 39.99 29.84 -28.15
CA LEU A 169 39.45 29.64 -26.81
C LEU A 169 39.62 30.93 -25.97
N PRO A 170 38.63 31.30 -25.12
CA PRO A 170 37.28 30.78 -25.14
C PRO A 170 36.66 31.09 -26.50
N GLY A 171 35.95 30.13 -27.08
CA GLY A 171 35.16 30.38 -28.28
C GLY A 171 34.00 31.29 -27.93
N LEU A 172 33.11 31.54 -28.88
CA LEU A 172 31.95 32.41 -28.70
C LEU A 172 30.94 31.82 -27.70
N GLY A 173 31.27 31.94 -26.42
CA GLY A 173 30.51 31.40 -25.29
C GLY A 173 29.27 32.24 -24.99
N LEU A 174 28.15 31.55 -24.84
CA LEU A 174 26.87 32.15 -24.44
C LEU A 174 26.92 32.55 -22.96
N GLY A 175 27.10 33.84 -22.69
CA GLY A 175 26.74 34.40 -21.39
C GLY A 175 25.23 34.35 -21.23
N ALA A 176 24.73 33.50 -20.31
CA ALA A 176 23.35 33.63 -19.87
C ALA A 176 23.18 35.03 -19.24
N TYR A 177 22.32 35.86 -19.83
CA TYR A 177 21.89 37.12 -19.22
C TYR A 177 21.04 36.81 -17.98
N LEU A 178 21.69 36.44 -16.88
CA LEU A 178 21.10 36.25 -15.57
C LEU A 178 21.72 37.27 -14.61
N GLN A 179 21.47 38.55 -14.87
CA GLN A 179 21.91 39.64 -13.99
C GLN A 179 21.23 39.61 -12.61
N ASP A 180 20.21 38.77 -12.39
CA ASP A 180 19.38 38.79 -11.17
C ASP A 180 19.26 37.47 -10.40
N THR A 181 20.05 36.42 -10.70
CA THR A 181 20.09 35.21 -9.85
C THR A 181 21.44 35.05 -9.17
N PRO A 182 21.56 35.40 -7.87
CA PRO A 182 22.76 35.09 -7.11
C PRO A 182 22.84 33.57 -6.91
N GLY A 183 23.92 32.94 -7.42
CA GLY A 183 24.26 31.57 -7.01
C GLY A 183 24.84 30.62 -8.07
N PHE A 184 24.86 30.95 -9.36
CA PHE A 184 25.53 30.10 -10.35
C PHE A 184 26.93 30.62 -10.65
N TYR A 185 27.95 29.87 -10.23
CA TYR A 185 29.37 30.19 -10.39
C TYR A 185 29.72 30.38 -11.87
N SER A 186 29.92 31.64 -12.29
CA SER A 186 30.48 32.01 -13.60
C SER A 186 31.95 31.58 -13.78
N ASN A 187 32.62 31.17 -12.70
CA ASN A 187 34.05 30.89 -12.71
C ASN A 187 34.39 29.43 -13.09
N ASP A 188 33.53 28.45 -12.79
CA ASP A 188 33.80 27.03 -13.09
C ASP A 188 33.58 26.70 -14.59
N LEU A 189 32.58 27.32 -15.23
CA LEU A 189 32.30 27.21 -16.67
C LEU A 189 33.46 27.71 -17.55
N ASN A 190 34.20 28.73 -17.09
CA ASN A 190 35.34 29.28 -17.80
C ASN A 190 36.59 28.37 -17.72
N MET A 191 36.64 27.43 -16.77
CA MET A 191 37.79 26.53 -16.59
C MET A 191 37.59 25.16 -17.24
N SER A 192 36.41 24.52 -17.11
CA SER A 192 36.20 23.14 -17.57
C SER A 192 35.79 23.01 -19.04
N VAL A 193 35.20 24.06 -19.63
CA VAL A 193 34.70 24.02 -21.01
C VAL A 193 35.81 24.08 -22.06
N PRO A 194 36.87 24.90 -21.92
CA PRO A 194 38.01 24.87 -22.82
C PRO A 194 38.62 23.47 -22.99
N GLU A 195 38.84 22.75 -21.88
CA GLU A 195 39.36 21.37 -21.88
C GLU A 195 38.39 20.40 -22.57
N ALA A 196 37.08 20.52 -22.33
CA ALA A 196 36.08 19.71 -23.02
C ALA A 196 36.06 19.98 -24.54
N VAL A 197 36.25 21.23 -24.98
CA VAL A 197 36.32 21.59 -26.41
C VAL A 197 37.58 21.05 -27.07
N GLU A 198 38.72 21.08 -26.38
CA GLU A 198 39.96 20.44 -26.86
C GLU A 198 39.78 18.93 -27.01
N TYR A 199 39.14 18.29 -26.02
CA TYR A 199 38.79 16.87 -26.10
C TYR A 199 37.86 16.57 -27.29
N ILE A 200 36.81 17.39 -27.48
CA ILE A 200 35.87 17.27 -28.60
C ILE A 200 36.61 17.41 -29.94
N ALA A 201 37.45 18.43 -30.10
CA ALA A 201 38.21 18.65 -31.33
C ALA A 201 39.10 17.45 -31.69
N ALA A 202 39.71 16.80 -30.69
CA ALA A 202 40.59 15.66 -30.88
C ALA A 202 39.84 14.34 -31.22
N HIS A 203 38.58 14.17 -30.79
CA HIS A 203 37.89 12.86 -30.85
C HIS A 203 36.60 12.86 -31.70
N ALA A 204 36.04 14.01 -32.04
CA ALA A 204 34.71 14.12 -32.66
C ALA A 204 34.56 13.37 -33.98
N THR A 205 35.64 13.25 -34.77
CA THR A 205 35.64 12.56 -36.07
C THR A 205 35.30 11.06 -35.96
N GLY A 206 35.55 10.43 -34.80
CA GLY A 206 35.24 9.03 -34.53
C GLY A 206 33.83 8.79 -33.97
N TRP A 207 33.03 9.83 -33.80
CA TRP A 207 31.71 9.75 -33.16
C TRP A 207 30.59 9.37 -34.14
N GLU A 208 29.43 8.99 -33.57
CA GLU A 208 28.28 8.57 -34.37
C GLU A 208 27.68 9.78 -35.11
N ARG A 209 27.56 9.65 -36.44
CA ARG A 209 26.94 10.68 -37.29
C ARG A 209 25.42 10.53 -37.29
N LEU A 210 24.72 11.61 -36.96
CA LEU A 210 23.26 11.70 -36.90
C LEU A 210 22.75 12.79 -37.85
N SER A 211 21.56 12.60 -38.41
CA SER A 211 20.88 13.66 -39.17
C SER A 211 20.51 14.85 -38.26
N GLY A 212 20.27 16.04 -38.84
CA GLY A 212 19.89 17.23 -38.07
C GLY A 212 18.67 16.99 -37.16
N ARG A 213 17.61 16.37 -37.70
CA ARG A 213 16.41 15.99 -36.94
C ARG A 213 16.71 14.99 -35.82
N GLU A 214 17.43 13.92 -36.12
CA GLU A 214 17.78 12.92 -35.09
C GLU A 214 18.66 13.52 -33.99
N CYS A 215 19.55 14.44 -34.36
CA CYS A 215 20.39 15.16 -33.42
C CYS A 215 19.54 15.98 -32.45
N LEU A 216 18.63 16.78 -33.00
CA LEU A 216 17.70 17.60 -32.23
C LEU A 216 16.88 16.72 -31.27
N GLN A 217 16.27 15.65 -31.77
CA GLN A 217 15.47 14.73 -30.95
C GLN A 217 16.24 14.08 -29.79
N LYS A 218 17.51 13.73 -30.01
CA LYS A 218 18.33 13.06 -28.99
C LYS A 218 18.90 14.03 -27.95
N TYR A 219 19.16 15.28 -28.29
CA TYR A 219 19.75 16.29 -27.40
C TYR A 219 18.78 17.34 -26.86
N GLU A 220 17.52 17.33 -27.31
CA GLU A 220 16.49 18.27 -26.86
C GLU A 220 16.11 18.10 -25.37
N TYR A 221 16.30 16.90 -24.80
CA TYR A 221 15.97 16.62 -23.41
C TYR A 221 17.10 15.88 -22.70
N TRP A 222 17.48 16.35 -21.52
CA TRP A 222 18.61 15.81 -20.74
C TRP A 222 18.49 14.32 -20.43
N VAL A 223 17.27 13.81 -20.26
CA VAL A 223 17.02 12.38 -19.99
C VAL A 223 17.27 11.51 -21.24
N ASN A 224 17.19 12.09 -22.44
CA ASN A 224 17.42 11.37 -23.71
C ASN A 224 18.91 11.23 -24.03
N VAL A 225 19.78 11.89 -23.27
CA VAL A 225 21.24 11.81 -23.37
C VAL A 225 21.77 10.64 -22.51
N ASP A 226 20.92 9.63 -22.22
CA ASP A 226 21.24 8.48 -21.36
C ASP A 226 22.37 7.60 -21.90
N LYS A 227 22.67 7.66 -23.19
CA LYS A 227 23.75 6.89 -23.83
C LYS A 227 24.76 7.78 -24.56
N ARG A 228 24.75 9.06 -24.25
CA ARG A 228 25.46 10.08 -25.02
C ARG A 228 26.07 11.10 -24.08
N ARG A 229 27.00 11.87 -24.60
CA ARG A 229 27.61 12.96 -23.85
C ARG A 229 27.83 14.13 -24.79
N HIS A 230 29.00 14.33 -25.36
CA HIS A 230 29.27 15.52 -26.18
C HIS A 230 28.67 15.44 -27.58
N VAL A 231 28.37 16.60 -28.17
CA VAL A 231 27.87 16.71 -29.54
C VAL A 231 28.50 17.86 -30.30
N VAL A 232 28.88 17.58 -31.55
CA VAL A 232 29.30 18.60 -32.52
C VAL A 232 28.22 18.73 -33.58
N ALA A 233 27.51 19.85 -33.61
CA ALA A 233 26.55 20.20 -34.64
C ALA A 233 27.30 20.92 -35.78
N VAL A 234 27.35 20.27 -36.95
CA VAL A 234 28.12 20.76 -38.10
C VAL A 234 27.25 21.67 -38.95
N MET A 235 27.63 22.93 -39.04
CA MET A 235 26.87 23.97 -39.75
C MET A 235 27.28 24.09 -41.23
N SER A 236 26.30 24.42 -42.06
CA SER A 236 26.54 24.81 -43.46
C SER A 236 27.12 26.21 -43.52
N THR A 237 28.16 26.40 -44.33
CA THR A 237 28.70 27.72 -44.67
C THR A 237 28.03 28.34 -45.91
N ASP A 238 27.19 27.58 -46.62
CA ASP A 238 26.62 27.96 -47.92
C ASP A 238 25.73 29.21 -47.87
N ASP A 239 25.09 29.50 -46.72
CA ASP A 239 24.16 30.64 -46.54
C ASP A 239 24.83 31.94 -46.06
N TRP A 240 26.16 31.93 -45.92
CA TRP A 240 26.94 32.99 -45.31
C TRP A 240 28.08 33.43 -46.23
N ASP A 241 28.31 34.74 -46.33
CA ASP A 241 29.43 35.28 -47.11
C ASP A 241 30.74 34.79 -46.48
N GLY A 242 31.46 33.95 -47.23
CA GLY A 242 32.47 33.00 -46.72
C GLY A 242 33.60 33.62 -45.89
N GLU A 243 33.95 34.90 -46.09
CA GLU A 243 35.05 35.53 -45.35
C GLU A 243 34.79 35.65 -43.83
N PHE A 244 33.53 35.71 -43.39
CA PHE A 244 33.21 35.93 -41.97
C PHE A 244 33.25 34.66 -41.12
N LEU A 245 32.67 33.54 -41.61
CA LEU A 245 32.63 32.26 -40.87
C LEU A 245 33.86 31.38 -41.11
N ASP A 246 34.57 31.51 -42.23
CA ASP A 246 35.81 30.75 -42.46
C ASP A 246 36.93 31.15 -41.49
N SER A 247 36.84 32.36 -40.90
CA SER A 247 37.73 32.82 -39.82
C SER A 247 37.32 32.30 -38.43
N LEU A 248 36.08 31.82 -38.28
CA LEU A 248 35.48 31.30 -37.04
C LEU A 248 35.27 29.79 -37.18
N SER A 249 36.36 29.04 -37.12
CA SER A 249 36.31 27.57 -37.26
C SER A 249 35.44 26.88 -36.20
N SER A 250 35.18 27.48 -35.04
CA SER A 250 34.18 26.97 -34.08
C SER A 250 33.48 28.04 -33.25
N VAL A 251 32.19 27.82 -33.00
CA VAL A 251 31.31 28.58 -32.10
C VAL A 251 30.73 27.59 -31.11
N TRP A 252 31.23 27.53 -29.89
CA TRP A 252 30.72 26.54 -28.94
C TRP A 252 29.72 27.12 -27.96
N TYR A 253 28.73 26.30 -27.60
CA TYR A 253 27.80 26.56 -26.53
C TYR A 253 27.92 25.49 -25.44
N ALA A 254 28.39 25.90 -24.26
CA ALA A 254 28.29 25.07 -23.07
C ALA A 254 26.97 25.35 -22.34
N GLY A 255 25.96 24.55 -22.64
CA GLY A 255 24.79 24.44 -21.78
C GLY A 255 25.01 23.37 -20.73
N ILE A 256 25.28 23.75 -19.47
CA ILE A 256 25.08 22.80 -18.36
C ILE A 256 23.57 22.70 -18.14
N CYS A 257 22.92 21.79 -18.85
CA CYS A 257 21.54 21.42 -18.58
C CYS A 257 21.52 20.52 -17.33
N GLY A 258 21.47 21.13 -16.14
CA GLY A 258 21.36 20.45 -14.86
C GLY A 258 20.15 20.92 -14.07
N PHE A 259 19.43 20.03 -13.40
CA PHE A 259 18.24 20.37 -12.61
C PHE A 259 18.63 21.12 -11.33
N GLU A 260 18.19 22.37 -11.15
CA GLU A 260 18.31 23.07 -9.85
C GLU A 260 17.11 22.69 -8.97
N ALA A 261 17.35 21.86 -7.95
CA ALA A 261 16.30 21.34 -7.05
C ALA A 261 15.42 22.42 -6.39
N ASN A 262 15.92 23.67 -6.30
CA ASN A 262 15.22 24.78 -5.66
C ASN A 262 14.34 25.63 -6.59
N LYS A 263 14.54 25.59 -7.91
CA LYS A 263 13.81 26.50 -8.83
C LYS A 263 12.78 25.81 -9.73
N GLN A 264 12.70 24.48 -9.77
CA GLN A 264 11.79 23.71 -10.66
C GLN A 264 11.92 24.02 -12.17
N ASP A 265 12.80 24.94 -12.55
CA ASP A 265 13.16 25.27 -13.92
C ASP A 265 14.47 24.55 -14.27
N LEU A 266 14.51 23.94 -15.45
CA LEU A 266 15.78 23.56 -16.09
C LEU A 266 16.46 24.87 -16.54
N PRO A 267 17.63 25.25 -16.00
CA PRO A 267 18.45 26.30 -16.59
C PRO A 267 19.16 25.75 -17.83
N CYS A 268 18.41 25.24 -18.81
CA CYS A 268 18.90 25.25 -20.17
C CYS A 268 18.63 26.67 -20.68
N GLY A 269 19.58 27.58 -20.47
CA GLY A 269 19.50 28.94 -20.98
C GLY A 269 19.22 28.92 -22.48
N GLY A 270 18.34 29.81 -22.96
CA GLY A 270 18.15 30.02 -24.39
C GLY A 270 19.44 30.50 -25.04
N LEU A 271 19.64 30.18 -26.33
CA LEU A 271 20.80 30.66 -27.07
C LEU A 271 20.86 32.19 -27.00
N THR A 272 21.98 32.77 -26.55
CA THR A 272 22.21 34.23 -26.62
C THR A 272 23.63 34.49 -27.11
N LEU A 273 23.85 34.35 -28.42
CA LEU A 273 25.18 34.41 -29.06
C LEU A 273 25.79 35.79 -28.89
N GLY A 274 26.79 36.00 -28.03
CA GLY A 274 27.54 37.25 -27.99
C GLY A 274 28.73 37.19 -28.94
N LEU A 275 28.77 38.03 -29.97
CA LEU A 275 29.86 38.13 -30.96
C LEU A 275 30.46 39.54 -30.86
N ASN A 276 31.75 39.67 -30.60
CA ASN A 276 32.46 40.94 -30.80
C ASN A 276 33.24 40.80 -32.11
N VAL A 277 32.71 41.38 -33.19
CA VAL A 277 33.28 41.27 -34.53
C VAL A 277 34.12 42.50 -34.80
N THR A 278 35.42 42.34 -34.97
CA THR A 278 36.22 43.33 -35.71
C THR A 278 36.27 42.86 -37.17
N SER A 279 35.45 43.45 -38.02
CA SER A 279 35.48 43.21 -39.47
C SER A 279 36.07 44.43 -40.16
N ASP A 280 37.14 44.23 -40.91
CA ASP A 280 37.65 45.19 -41.90
C ASP A 280 36.81 45.07 -43.18
N SER A 281 35.51 45.38 -43.10
CA SER A 281 34.67 45.48 -44.30
C SER A 281 34.63 46.90 -44.84
N VAL A 282 34.44 47.03 -46.16
CA VAL A 282 34.49 48.27 -46.96
C VAL A 282 33.51 49.37 -46.50
N ASN A 283 32.63 49.09 -45.54
CA ASN A 283 31.69 50.07 -44.95
C ASN A 283 31.95 50.42 -43.47
N GLY A 284 33.15 50.12 -42.94
CA GLY A 284 33.57 50.57 -41.61
C GLY A 284 33.60 49.46 -40.56
N THR A 285 34.46 49.66 -39.57
CA THR A 285 34.67 48.80 -38.40
C THR A 285 33.51 48.97 -37.42
N TYR A 286 32.71 47.92 -37.23
CA TYR A 286 31.72 47.87 -36.15
C TYR A 286 32.40 47.44 -34.86
N GLU A 287 32.92 48.38 -34.07
CA GLU A 287 33.32 48.09 -32.68
C GLU A 287 32.09 47.97 -31.79
N GLY A 288 31.95 46.84 -31.08
CA GLY A 288 30.89 46.67 -30.07
C GLY A 288 29.53 46.32 -30.66
N VAL A 289 29.43 45.24 -31.43
CA VAL A 289 28.15 44.59 -31.74
C VAL A 289 27.88 43.56 -30.62
N SER A 290 26.63 43.41 -30.18
CA SER A 290 26.25 42.24 -29.37
C SER A 290 25.09 41.54 -30.03
N ILE A 291 25.31 40.26 -30.23
CA ILE A 291 24.39 39.39 -30.91
C ILE A 291 23.49 38.77 -29.81
N VAL A 292 22.22 38.55 -30.13
CA VAL A 292 21.22 38.02 -29.19
C VAL A 292 20.38 37.08 -30.05
N SER A 293 20.11 35.85 -29.61
CA SER A 293 19.13 35.03 -30.35
C SER A 293 17.71 35.51 -30.04
N ASP A 294 16.76 35.19 -30.92
CA ASP A 294 15.40 35.71 -30.80
C ASP A 294 14.71 35.28 -29.53
N ASN A 295 13.96 36.23 -28.98
CA ASN A 295 13.36 36.16 -27.65
C ASN A 295 12.11 35.26 -27.69
N ARG A 296 12.18 34.13 -28.43
CA ARG A 296 11.33 32.93 -28.37
C ARG A 296 11.70 31.87 -29.44
N PRO A 297 11.44 30.57 -29.16
CA PRO A 297 11.04 30.03 -27.88
C PRO A 297 12.27 29.66 -27.06
N ARG A 298 12.23 29.96 -25.75
CA ARG A 298 12.84 29.05 -24.78
C ARG A 298 12.48 27.64 -25.27
N VAL A 299 13.45 26.79 -25.60
CA VAL A 299 13.15 25.34 -25.74
C VAL A 299 12.26 25.04 -24.54
N PRO A 300 11.00 24.63 -24.72
CA PRO A 300 10.09 24.54 -23.60
C PRO A 300 10.69 23.57 -22.59
N THR A 301 11.28 24.12 -21.53
CA THR A 301 11.69 23.34 -20.36
C THR A 301 10.46 22.81 -19.61
N ARG A 302 9.26 23.14 -20.12
CA ARG A 302 7.97 22.55 -19.79
C ARG A 302 7.47 21.65 -20.90
N GLY A 303 7.62 20.35 -20.69
CA GLY A 303 6.87 19.31 -21.40
C GLY A 303 7.53 18.88 -22.71
N ALA A 304 7.25 17.63 -23.09
CA ALA A 304 7.70 17.05 -24.35
C ALA A 304 7.42 18.01 -25.51
N SER A 305 8.45 18.37 -26.25
CA SER A 305 8.30 19.12 -27.49
C SER A 305 7.26 18.42 -28.36
N SER A 306 6.28 19.18 -28.82
CA SER A 306 5.32 18.62 -29.74
C SER A 306 6.04 18.34 -31.06
N LYS A 307 5.64 17.27 -31.78
CA LYS A 307 6.13 17.02 -33.15
C LYS A 307 6.08 18.30 -34.01
N ALA A 308 5.08 19.16 -33.79
CA ALA A 308 4.94 20.44 -34.48
C ALA A 308 6.01 21.50 -34.10
N GLU A 309 6.58 21.45 -32.89
CA GLU A 309 7.70 22.31 -32.49
C GLU A 309 9.01 21.83 -33.12
N ILE A 310 9.28 20.52 -33.11
CA ILE A 310 10.44 19.93 -33.79
C ILE A 310 10.32 20.15 -35.30
N ASP A 311 9.14 19.92 -35.89
CA ASP A 311 8.88 20.16 -37.32
C ASP A 311 9.01 21.66 -37.68
N GLY A 312 8.83 22.57 -36.71
CA GLY A 312 9.07 24.01 -36.90
C GLY A 312 10.54 24.43 -36.78
N MET A 313 11.43 23.55 -36.32
CA MET A 313 12.87 23.78 -36.14
C MET A 313 13.72 23.04 -37.17
N VAL A 314 13.10 22.37 -38.13
CA VAL A 314 13.77 21.51 -39.10
C VAL A 314 13.30 21.88 -40.51
N ASP A 315 14.20 21.89 -41.48
CA ASP A 315 13.86 22.15 -42.89
C ASP A 315 13.28 20.93 -43.62
N GLU A 316 12.98 21.06 -44.91
CA GLU A 316 12.46 19.97 -45.75
C GLU A 316 13.46 18.80 -45.94
N HIS A 317 14.74 19.00 -45.60
CA HIS A 317 15.82 18.03 -45.74
C HIS A 317 16.27 17.44 -44.39
N ASP A 318 15.48 17.63 -43.33
CA ASP A 318 15.80 17.22 -41.98
C ASP A 318 17.03 17.92 -41.34
N ASN A 319 17.43 19.09 -41.85
CA ASN A 319 18.46 19.94 -41.25
C ASN A 319 17.87 20.79 -40.12
N TRP A 320 18.60 20.89 -39.00
CA TRP A 320 18.16 21.71 -37.87
C TRP A 320 18.44 23.19 -38.15
N ILE A 321 17.39 24.02 -38.09
CA ILE A 321 17.46 25.47 -38.30
C ILE A 321 17.55 26.18 -36.95
N ILE A 322 18.59 27.01 -36.80
CA ILE A 322 18.78 27.89 -35.65
C ILE A 322 18.61 29.35 -36.15
N PRO A 323 17.52 30.04 -35.80
CA PRO A 323 17.34 31.44 -36.19
C PRO A 323 18.34 32.34 -35.45
N TRP A 324 18.96 33.26 -36.17
CA TRP A 324 20.02 34.13 -35.67
C TRP A 324 19.78 35.60 -36.05
N TYR A 325 20.15 36.54 -35.17
CA TYR A 325 20.22 37.95 -35.52
C TYR A 325 21.34 38.71 -34.79
N ALA A 326 21.90 39.72 -35.45
CA ALA A 326 22.85 40.67 -34.88
C ALA A 326 22.15 41.97 -34.48
N LYS A 327 22.53 42.56 -33.34
CA LYS A 327 22.11 43.91 -32.92
C LYS A 327 23.31 44.81 -32.71
N ASP A 328 23.21 46.06 -33.17
CA ASP A 328 24.19 47.09 -32.86
C ASP A 328 24.00 47.54 -31.40
N ASN A 329 25.08 47.58 -30.60
CA ASN A 329 24.99 47.99 -29.21
C ASN A 329 24.75 49.49 -29.03
N LEU A 330 25.11 50.33 -30.02
CA LEU A 330 24.90 51.78 -29.92
C LEU A 330 23.43 52.17 -30.06
N HIS A 331 22.67 51.45 -30.88
CA HIS A 331 21.31 51.82 -31.27
C HIS A 331 20.23 50.76 -30.98
N ASN A 332 20.62 49.57 -30.53
CA ASN A 332 19.73 48.43 -30.25
C ASN A 332 18.86 48.02 -31.45
N THR A 333 19.34 48.35 -32.67
CA THR A 333 18.67 48.05 -33.95
C THR A 333 19.19 46.73 -34.53
N PRO A 334 18.31 45.87 -35.10
CA PRO A 334 18.75 44.63 -35.74
C PRO A 334 19.54 44.94 -37.02
N VAL A 335 20.81 44.51 -37.06
CA VAL A 335 21.74 44.75 -38.18
C VAL A 335 21.67 43.62 -39.21
N LEU A 336 21.41 42.38 -38.78
CA LEU A 336 21.37 41.22 -39.67
C LEU A 336 20.44 40.14 -39.10
N ARG A 337 19.61 39.50 -39.92
CA ARG A 337 18.78 38.33 -39.53
C ARG A 337 19.04 37.22 -40.55
N LYS A 338 19.64 36.11 -40.09
CA LYS A 338 19.98 34.95 -40.91
C LYS A 338 19.68 33.67 -40.13
N ASN A 339 19.51 32.55 -40.83
CA ASN A 339 19.34 31.25 -40.21
C ASN A 339 20.68 30.49 -40.29
N LEU A 340 21.03 29.79 -39.22
CA LEU A 340 22.13 28.83 -39.20
C LEU A 340 21.53 27.43 -39.44
N THR A 341 22.01 26.73 -40.46
CA THR A 341 21.53 25.38 -40.79
C THR A 341 22.56 24.33 -40.37
N VAL A 342 22.16 23.41 -39.50
CA VAL A 342 22.97 22.25 -39.08
C VAL A 342 22.65 21.06 -39.99
N LYS A 343 23.61 20.65 -40.82
CA LYS A 343 23.45 19.54 -41.79
C LYS A 343 23.40 18.18 -41.10
N TYR A 344 24.28 17.98 -40.13
CA TYR A 344 24.37 16.75 -39.34
C TYR A 344 25.07 17.04 -38.02
N CYS A 345 25.06 16.08 -37.11
CA CYS A 345 25.88 16.17 -35.91
C CYS A 345 26.66 14.90 -35.62
N LEU A 346 27.77 15.05 -34.91
CA LEU A 346 28.61 13.98 -34.40
C LEU A 346 28.37 13.87 -32.91
N SER A 347 27.86 12.72 -32.46
CA SER A 347 27.49 12.49 -31.08
C SER A 347 28.39 11.43 -30.45
N GLU A 348 29.00 11.78 -29.33
CA GLU A 348 29.78 10.84 -28.52
C GLU A 348 28.85 9.78 -27.91
N PRO A 349 29.11 8.48 -28.13
CA PRO A 349 28.43 7.41 -27.39
C PRO A 349 29.04 7.29 -25.99
N PHE A 350 28.21 7.34 -24.95
CA PHE A 350 28.64 7.25 -23.56
C PHE A 350 27.89 6.12 -22.85
N PRO A 351 28.56 5.00 -22.49
CA PRO A 351 27.90 3.90 -21.79
C PRO A 351 27.62 4.30 -20.34
N THR A 352 26.38 4.67 -20.02
CA THR A 352 25.99 4.87 -18.62
C THR A 352 25.69 3.53 -17.96
N HIS A 353 26.54 3.10 -17.03
CA HIS A 353 26.20 2.02 -16.12
C HIS A 353 25.28 2.56 -15.02
N CYS A 354 24.04 2.07 -15.01
CA CYS A 354 23.14 2.26 -13.88
C CYS A 354 23.53 1.32 -12.75
N LYS A 355 23.25 1.74 -11.51
CA LYS A 355 23.48 0.89 -10.33
C LYS A 355 22.20 0.77 -9.52
N ALA A 356 21.90 -0.43 -9.05
CA ALA A 356 20.91 -0.63 -8.01
C ALA A 356 21.59 -0.55 -6.64
N ARG A 357 21.07 0.31 -5.77
CA ARG A 357 21.68 0.64 -4.48
C ARG A 357 20.70 0.38 -3.34
N VAL A 358 21.26 0.09 -2.18
CA VAL A 358 20.51 -0.09 -0.93
C VAL A 358 21.01 0.91 0.11
N SER A 359 20.09 1.56 0.81
CA SER A 359 20.43 2.42 1.95
C SER A 359 20.72 1.59 3.17
N ASN A 360 21.98 1.52 3.60
CA ASN A 360 22.34 0.78 4.82
C ASN A 360 21.65 1.36 6.06
N THR A 361 21.45 2.68 6.13
CA THR A 361 20.69 3.33 7.21
C THR A 361 19.23 2.89 7.26
N LEU A 362 18.51 2.92 6.12
CA LEU A 362 17.12 2.44 6.08
C LEU A 362 17.04 0.93 6.28
N PHE A 363 18.02 0.18 5.76
CA PHE A 363 18.08 -1.26 5.90
C PHE A 363 18.31 -1.70 7.34
N LEU A 364 19.16 -1.00 8.10
CA LEU A 364 19.30 -1.20 9.54
C LEU A 364 17.96 -0.96 10.27
N ALA A 365 17.26 0.15 9.97
CA ALA A 365 15.96 0.43 10.57
C ALA A 365 14.94 -0.69 10.26
N ILE A 366 14.93 -1.21 9.03
CA ILE A 366 14.09 -2.36 8.63
C ILE A 366 14.48 -3.63 9.41
N CYS A 367 15.76 -3.92 9.59
CA CYS A 367 16.25 -5.05 10.38
C CYS A 367 15.82 -4.97 11.85
N LEU A 368 15.89 -3.78 12.45
CA LEU A 368 15.43 -3.52 13.82
C LEU A 368 13.91 -3.69 13.95
N LEU A 369 13.13 -3.17 13.00
CA LEU A 369 11.68 -3.36 12.96
C LEU A 369 11.31 -4.84 12.76
N ALA A 370 12.01 -5.57 11.88
CA ALA A 370 11.82 -7.00 11.69
C ALA A 370 12.09 -7.80 12.98
N LEU A 371 13.17 -7.46 13.68
CA LEU A 371 13.49 -8.05 14.98
C LEU A 371 12.42 -7.74 16.03
N ALA A 372 11.90 -6.51 16.05
CA ALA A 372 10.80 -6.13 16.94
C ALA A 372 9.52 -6.93 16.64
N VAL A 373 9.13 -7.10 15.37
CA VAL A 373 7.97 -7.95 15.01
C VAL A 373 8.22 -9.40 15.38
N SER A 374 9.41 -9.93 15.10
CA SER A 374 9.78 -11.32 15.41
C SER A 374 9.71 -11.61 16.93
N THR A 375 10.24 -10.70 17.75
CA THR A 375 10.16 -10.80 19.21
C THR A 375 8.72 -10.69 19.72
N LEU A 376 7.91 -9.78 19.15
CA LEU A 376 6.49 -9.68 19.48
C LEU A 376 5.72 -10.95 19.11
N CYS A 377 6.00 -11.58 17.96
CA CYS A 377 5.41 -12.87 17.58
C CYS A 377 5.73 -13.95 18.61
N ALA A 378 6.98 -14.04 19.08
CA ALA A 378 7.39 -15.02 20.09
C ALA A 378 6.71 -14.78 21.46
N VAL A 379 6.65 -13.52 21.90
CA VAL A 379 5.97 -13.12 23.15
C VAL A 379 4.47 -13.39 23.07
N ALA A 380 3.83 -12.99 21.97
CA ALA A 380 2.41 -13.23 21.73
C ALA A 380 2.11 -14.73 21.69
N LEU A 381 2.90 -15.54 20.99
CA LEU A 381 2.75 -17.00 20.99
C LEU A 381 2.76 -17.57 22.41
N ARG A 382 3.73 -17.17 23.24
CA ARG A 382 3.83 -17.65 24.62
C ARG A 382 2.60 -17.31 25.46
N ILE A 383 2.09 -16.08 25.34
CA ILE A 383 0.90 -15.62 26.09
C ILE A 383 -0.37 -16.29 25.57
N LEU A 384 -0.47 -16.50 24.26
CA LEU A 384 -1.68 -17.00 23.62
C LEU A 384 -1.82 -18.53 23.76
N TRP A 385 -0.71 -19.27 23.93
CA TRP A 385 -0.67 -20.73 23.79
C TRP A 385 -1.62 -21.49 24.73
N GLY A 386 -1.67 -21.08 26.01
CA GLY A 386 -2.36 -21.83 27.06
C GLY A 386 -3.83 -21.47 27.30
N GLN A 387 -4.44 -20.60 26.49
CA GLN A 387 -5.81 -20.15 26.71
C GLN A 387 -6.73 -20.49 25.54
N ASP A 388 -7.90 -21.05 25.87
CA ASP A 388 -8.96 -21.34 24.91
C ASP A 388 -9.68 -20.03 24.54
N ARG A 389 -9.61 -19.69 23.25
CA ARG A 389 -10.12 -18.45 22.70
C ARG A 389 -11.22 -18.72 21.70
N LEU A 390 -12.21 -17.83 21.68
CA LEU A 390 -13.28 -17.84 20.70
C LEU A 390 -12.80 -17.09 19.46
N VAL A 391 -12.04 -17.78 18.61
CA VAL A 391 -11.39 -17.19 17.42
C VAL A 391 -12.31 -17.24 16.21
N ALA A 392 -13.16 -18.26 16.11
CA ALA A 392 -14.20 -18.41 15.10
C ALA A 392 -15.59 -18.41 15.75
N VAL A 393 -16.62 -18.11 14.96
CA VAL A 393 -18.03 -18.19 15.35
C VAL A 393 -18.41 -19.62 15.72
N GLY A 394 -17.84 -20.63 15.06
CA GLY A 394 -18.05 -22.02 15.44
C GLY A 394 -17.53 -22.35 16.84
N ASP A 395 -16.39 -21.76 17.26
CA ASP A 395 -15.88 -21.94 18.63
C ASP A 395 -16.85 -21.35 19.66
N ALA A 396 -17.47 -20.21 19.33
CA ALA A 396 -18.47 -19.60 20.17
C ALA A 396 -19.74 -20.46 20.26
N VAL A 397 -20.24 -20.97 19.13
CA VAL A 397 -21.42 -21.85 19.12
C VAL A 397 -21.14 -23.14 19.93
N ASP A 398 -20.00 -23.80 19.73
CA ASP A 398 -19.61 -24.97 20.52
C ASP A 398 -19.55 -24.62 22.02
N SER A 399 -18.95 -23.48 22.38
CA SER A 399 -18.83 -23.05 23.78
C SER A 399 -20.17 -22.70 24.43
N PHE A 400 -21.07 -22.03 23.69
CA PHE A 400 -22.40 -21.65 24.19
C PHE A 400 -23.36 -22.83 24.26
N ILE A 401 -23.25 -23.84 23.37
CA ILE A 401 -24.06 -25.06 23.47
C ILE A 401 -23.65 -25.87 24.71
N ARG A 402 -22.35 -26.09 24.93
CA ARG A 402 -21.86 -26.81 26.11
C ARG A 402 -22.13 -26.06 27.42
N ARG A 403 -21.95 -24.74 27.41
CA ARG A 403 -22.20 -23.85 28.55
C ARG A 403 -23.12 -22.69 28.16
N PRO A 404 -24.45 -22.89 28.23
CA PRO A 404 -25.43 -21.85 27.91
C PRO A 404 -25.26 -20.62 28.82
N ASP A 405 -25.41 -19.43 28.24
CA ASP A 405 -25.32 -18.18 28.98
C ASP A 405 -26.72 -17.67 29.38
N MET A 406 -26.96 -17.64 30.69
CA MET A 406 -28.25 -17.27 31.27
C MET A 406 -28.65 -15.82 30.97
N THR A 407 -27.70 -14.92 30.74
CA THR A 407 -28.01 -13.51 30.44
C THR A 407 -28.61 -13.33 29.05
N THR A 408 -28.51 -14.34 28.18
CA THR A 408 -29.07 -14.30 26.82
C THR A 408 -30.32 -15.16 26.62
N ARG A 409 -30.89 -15.68 27.72
CA ARG A 409 -32.12 -16.47 27.71
C ARG A 409 -33.27 -15.66 27.09
N ASP A 410 -34.16 -16.33 26.36
CA ASP A 410 -35.38 -15.76 25.75
C ASP A 410 -35.16 -14.66 24.71
N MET A 411 -33.95 -14.52 24.18
CA MET A 411 -33.59 -13.50 23.17
C MET A 411 -33.29 -14.08 21.78
N CYS A 412 -33.79 -15.29 21.50
CA CYS A 412 -33.48 -16.06 20.30
C CYS A 412 -33.95 -15.41 18.97
N THR A 413 -34.83 -14.41 19.04
CA THR A 413 -35.28 -13.63 17.88
C THR A 413 -34.42 -12.39 17.59
N LEU A 414 -33.51 -12.02 18.51
CA LEU A 414 -32.72 -10.78 18.41
C LEU A 414 -31.46 -10.96 17.56
N GLY A 415 -31.32 -10.08 16.56
CA GLY A 415 -30.12 -9.99 15.73
C GLY A 415 -29.09 -9.01 16.31
N TRP A 416 -27.94 -8.92 15.66
CA TRP A 416 -26.86 -8.04 16.11
C TRP A 416 -27.27 -6.55 16.16
N ARG A 417 -28.17 -6.13 15.26
CA ARG A 417 -28.67 -4.75 15.21
C ARG A 417 -29.47 -4.39 16.47
N ASP A 418 -30.20 -5.35 17.04
CA ASP A 418 -31.03 -5.15 18.23
C ASP A 418 -30.16 -4.95 19.49
N PHE A 419 -28.97 -5.58 19.53
CA PHE A 419 -27.96 -5.36 20.57
C PHE A 419 -27.07 -4.12 20.32
N SER A 420 -27.12 -3.57 19.11
CA SER A 420 -26.33 -2.43 18.64
C SER A 420 -27.15 -1.14 18.77
N SER A 421 -27.30 -0.61 19.99
CA SER A 421 -27.92 0.72 20.16
C SER A 421 -27.10 1.78 19.41
N THR A 422 -27.69 2.41 18.40
CA THR A 422 -27.06 3.52 17.69
C THR A 422 -27.04 4.76 18.58
N THR A 423 -26.01 5.61 18.43
CA THR A 423 -25.84 6.85 19.20
C THR A 423 -27.05 7.80 19.07
N ILE A 424 -27.78 7.74 17.95
CA ILE A 424 -28.98 8.54 17.68
C ILE A 424 -30.19 8.03 18.48
N GLU A 425 -30.37 6.70 18.60
CA GLU A 425 -31.44 6.13 19.43
C GLU A 425 -31.25 6.39 20.93
N ARG A 426 -30.00 6.56 21.39
CA ARG A 426 -29.71 6.92 22.79
C ARG A 426 -30.14 8.34 23.15
N LEU A 427 -30.32 9.22 22.16
CA LEU A 427 -30.75 10.60 22.36
C LEU A 427 -32.27 10.75 22.31
N GLN A 428 -32.99 9.84 21.65
CA GLN A 428 -34.43 9.95 21.41
C GLN A 428 -35.30 9.01 22.25
N LYS A 429 -34.77 7.90 22.78
CA LYS A 429 -35.55 6.97 23.63
C LYS A 429 -35.19 7.17 25.11
N PRO A 430 -36.19 7.25 26.02
CA PRO A 430 -35.90 7.16 27.44
C PRO A 430 -35.18 5.83 27.69
N LYS A 431 -34.18 5.85 28.57
CA LYS A 431 -33.37 4.69 28.99
C LYS A 431 -34.21 3.40 29.10
N MET A 432 -34.29 2.61 28.03
CA MET A 432 -34.52 1.18 28.16
C MET A 432 -33.16 0.58 28.54
N GLU A 433 -32.83 0.70 29.82
CA GLU A 433 -31.64 0.11 30.43
C GLU A 433 -31.80 -1.41 30.48
N GLY A 434 -31.52 -2.11 29.39
CA GLY A 434 -31.25 -3.54 29.45
C GLY A 434 -31.61 -4.36 28.22
N TRP A 435 -31.00 -5.53 28.15
CA TRP A 435 -31.44 -6.62 27.30
C TRP A 435 -32.84 -7.05 27.76
N VAL A 436 -33.83 -6.95 26.85
CA VAL A 436 -35.23 -7.21 27.16
C VAL A 436 -35.52 -8.70 26.97
N HIS A 437 -35.74 -9.40 28.07
CA HIS A 437 -36.16 -10.80 28.10
C HIS A 437 -37.67 -10.88 27.89
N SER A 438 -38.12 -11.08 26.65
CA SER A 438 -39.55 -11.25 26.35
C SER A 438 -39.73 -12.03 25.06
N GLN A 439 -40.74 -12.91 25.02
CA GLN A 439 -41.24 -13.48 23.78
C GLN A 439 -41.56 -12.38 22.77
N ARG A 440 -41.05 -12.52 21.56
CA ARG A 440 -41.24 -11.56 20.47
C ARG A 440 -41.67 -12.28 19.21
N GLN A 441 -42.50 -11.57 18.45
CA GLN A 441 -42.90 -11.96 17.11
C GLN A 441 -41.67 -12.03 16.20
N TYR A 442 -41.48 -13.15 15.52
CA TYR A 442 -40.40 -13.29 14.55
C TYR A 442 -40.75 -12.53 13.27
N VAL A 443 -39.89 -11.57 12.95
CA VAL A 443 -39.98 -10.80 11.71
C VAL A 443 -38.99 -11.39 10.71
N ARG A 444 -39.51 -11.89 9.59
CA ARG A 444 -38.69 -12.45 8.53
C ARG A 444 -37.85 -11.35 7.88
N ARG A 445 -36.53 -11.49 7.91
CA ARG A 445 -35.60 -10.57 7.22
C ARG A 445 -34.75 -11.34 6.22
N ARG A 446 -35.02 -11.14 4.93
CA ARG A 446 -34.11 -11.61 3.87
C ARG A 446 -32.87 -10.72 3.86
N GLY A 447 -31.82 -11.18 4.55
CA GLY A 447 -30.54 -10.48 4.59
C GLY A 447 -29.71 -10.72 3.33
N ARG A 448 -28.90 -9.72 2.96
CA ARG A 448 -27.81 -9.84 2.00
C ARG A 448 -26.49 -9.94 2.76
N TRP A 449 -25.41 -10.32 2.07
CA TRP A 449 -24.10 -10.43 2.70
C TRP A 449 -23.63 -9.09 3.31
N GLY A 450 -24.00 -7.97 2.69
CA GLY A 450 -23.68 -6.64 3.19
C GLY A 450 -24.39 -6.26 4.49
N ASP A 451 -25.49 -6.93 4.86
CA ASP A 451 -26.29 -6.55 6.02
C ASP A 451 -25.59 -6.78 7.37
N SER A 452 -24.55 -7.62 7.40
CA SER A 452 -23.72 -7.84 8.59
C SER A 452 -22.61 -6.81 8.76
N VAL A 453 -22.36 -6.00 7.74
CA VAL A 453 -21.29 -4.98 7.74
C VAL A 453 -21.85 -3.68 8.29
N HIS A 454 -21.17 -3.11 9.29
CA HIS A 454 -21.57 -1.81 9.83
C HIS A 454 -21.29 -0.70 8.81
N VAL A 455 -22.14 0.33 8.79
CA VAL A 455 -21.95 1.53 7.94
C VAL A 455 -20.58 2.17 8.18
N SER A 456 -20.10 2.19 9.43
CA SER A 456 -18.77 2.71 9.75
C SER A 456 -17.64 1.97 9.03
N ASP A 457 -17.80 0.68 8.76
CA ASP A 457 -16.76 -0.11 8.08
C ASP A 457 -16.79 0.14 6.57
N TRP A 458 -17.98 0.34 6.00
CA TRP A 458 -18.11 0.86 4.63
C TRP A 458 -17.48 2.23 4.45
N VAL A 459 -17.70 3.15 5.39
CA VAL A 459 -17.06 4.48 5.35
C VAL A 459 -15.54 4.35 5.43
N LYS A 460 -15.00 3.52 6.34
CA LYS A 460 -13.55 3.28 6.44
C LYS A 460 -12.96 2.64 5.18
N LEU A 461 -13.73 1.86 4.42
CA LEU A 461 -13.28 1.24 3.17
C LEU A 461 -13.36 2.20 1.99
N LEU A 462 -14.56 2.76 1.76
CA LEU A 462 -14.88 3.52 0.54
C LEU A 462 -14.37 4.95 0.59
N LEU A 463 -14.29 5.59 1.76
CA LEU A 463 -13.81 6.97 1.85
C LEU A 463 -12.31 7.08 1.50
N PRO A 464 -11.36 6.46 2.23
CA PRO A 464 -9.94 6.57 1.89
C PRO A 464 -9.61 5.88 0.57
N GLY A 465 -10.25 4.75 0.25
CA GLY A 465 -10.07 4.04 -1.01
C GLY A 465 -10.57 4.83 -2.21
N GLY A 466 -11.77 5.41 -2.12
CA GLY A 466 -12.38 6.23 -3.16
C GLY A 466 -11.67 7.56 -3.35
N VAL A 467 -11.31 8.26 -2.25
CA VAL A 467 -10.49 9.48 -2.32
C VAL A 467 -9.14 9.19 -2.97
N GLY A 468 -8.46 8.11 -2.56
CA GLY A 468 -7.19 7.68 -3.18
C GLY A 468 -7.34 7.38 -4.66
N PHE A 469 -8.40 6.66 -5.06
CA PHE A 469 -8.70 6.37 -6.46
C PHE A 469 -8.95 7.63 -7.29
N ILE A 470 -9.74 8.58 -6.77
CA ILE A 470 -10.03 9.86 -7.45
C ILE A 470 -8.75 10.68 -7.59
N ILE A 471 -7.92 10.78 -6.55
CA ILE A 471 -6.64 11.49 -6.61
C ILE A 471 -5.73 10.87 -7.67
N CYS A 472 -5.61 9.53 -7.72
CA CYS A 472 -4.83 8.85 -8.75
C CYS A 472 -5.36 9.14 -10.16
N LEU A 473 -6.68 9.12 -10.35
CA LEU A 473 -7.31 9.39 -11.64
C LEU A 473 -7.10 10.83 -12.10
N LEU A 474 -7.33 11.82 -11.23
CA LEU A 474 -7.12 13.23 -11.53
C LEU A 474 -5.64 13.54 -11.82
N SER A 475 -4.73 12.93 -11.05
CA SER A 475 -3.28 13.07 -11.27
C SER A 475 -2.88 12.49 -12.63
N LEU A 476 -3.45 11.35 -13.00
CA LEU A 476 -3.21 10.71 -14.30
C LEU A 476 -3.73 11.57 -15.46
N ILE A 477 -4.95 12.10 -15.36
CA ILE A 477 -5.55 12.96 -16.40
C ILE A 477 -4.71 14.22 -16.57
N SER A 478 -4.38 14.91 -15.46
CA SER A 478 -3.55 16.11 -15.48
C SER A 478 -2.18 15.85 -16.12
N PHE A 479 -1.59 14.69 -15.81
CA PHE A 479 -0.32 14.25 -16.37
C PHE A 479 -0.41 14.02 -17.90
N VAL A 480 -1.47 13.37 -18.37
CA VAL A 480 -1.69 13.08 -19.79
C VAL A 480 -1.98 14.35 -20.59
N GLU A 481 -2.77 15.28 -20.03
CA GLU A 481 -3.05 16.58 -20.65
C GLU A 481 -1.77 17.41 -20.81
N ALA A 482 -0.94 17.46 -19.77
CA ALA A 482 0.36 18.13 -19.82
C ALA A 482 1.33 17.47 -20.82
N GLY A 483 1.24 16.15 -21.02
CA GLY A 483 2.04 15.39 -21.97
C GLY A 483 1.56 15.44 -23.43
N GLY A 484 0.55 16.25 -23.76
CA GLY A 484 0.05 16.38 -25.13
C GLY A 484 -0.85 15.23 -25.60
N GLY A 485 -1.50 14.51 -24.66
CA GLY A 485 -2.55 13.53 -24.93
C GLY A 485 -2.16 12.06 -24.74
N TRP A 486 -3.18 11.18 -24.73
CA TRP A 486 -3.03 9.76 -24.38
C TRP A 486 -2.08 8.99 -25.29
N GLN A 487 -2.12 9.21 -26.61
CA GLN A 487 -1.27 8.49 -27.57
C GLN A 487 0.21 8.73 -27.29
N LYS A 488 0.62 9.99 -27.11
CA LYS A 488 2.02 10.36 -26.82
C LYS A 488 2.46 9.86 -25.46
N ALA A 489 1.61 10.00 -24.44
CA ALA A 489 1.93 9.53 -23.08
C ALA A 489 2.12 8.00 -23.04
N LEU A 490 1.31 7.23 -23.77
CA LEU A 490 1.40 5.78 -23.85
C LEU A 490 2.63 5.30 -24.65
N SER A 491 2.97 5.98 -25.74
CA SER A 491 4.13 5.63 -26.57
C SER A 491 5.44 5.96 -25.87
N ALA A 492 5.51 7.11 -25.18
CA ALA A 492 6.70 7.54 -24.45
C ALA A 492 6.93 6.75 -23.15
N SER A 493 5.85 6.29 -22.49
CA SER A 493 6.00 5.63 -21.19
C SER A 493 6.43 4.17 -21.29
N ILE A 494 7.39 3.81 -20.46
CA ILE A 494 7.96 2.49 -20.32
C ILE A 494 7.54 1.91 -18.95
N PHE A 495 7.21 0.61 -18.90
CA PHE A 495 6.73 -0.02 -17.66
C PHE A 495 7.82 -0.10 -16.58
N GLY A 496 7.55 0.38 -15.37
CA GLY A 496 8.51 0.30 -14.26
C GLY A 496 9.62 1.35 -14.33
N GLN A 497 10.69 1.15 -13.56
CA GLN A 497 11.71 2.18 -13.36
C GLN A 497 12.52 2.43 -14.62
N ASN A 498 12.41 3.62 -15.19
CA ASN A 498 13.23 4.07 -16.29
C ASN A 498 13.48 5.57 -16.14
N SER A 499 14.72 6.00 -16.37
CA SER A 499 15.06 7.42 -16.49
C SER A 499 14.27 8.05 -17.63
N SER A 500 14.08 7.38 -18.77
CA SER A 500 13.31 7.88 -19.92
C SER A 500 11.83 8.15 -19.66
N ASN A 501 11.31 7.70 -18.51
CA ASN A 501 9.95 8.03 -18.14
C ASN A 501 9.84 9.52 -17.76
N PRO A 502 8.63 10.08 -17.87
CA PRO A 502 8.39 11.45 -17.49
C PRO A 502 8.55 11.67 -15.98
N ILE A 503 9.05 12.85 -15.62
CA ILE A 503 9.20 13.30 -14.24
C ILE A 503 7.83 13.74 -13.70
N LEU A 504 7.54 13.39 -12.46
CA LEU A 504 6.33 13.80 -11.77
C LEU A 504 6.41 15.29 -11.40
N MET A 505 5.83 16.16 -12.23
CA MET A 505 5.65 17.57 -11.89
C MET A 505 4.33 17.76 -11.12
N MET A 506 4.41 17.74 -9.79
CA MET A 506 3.24 18.00 -8.94
C MET A 506 2.92 19.49 -8.89
N LYS A 507 1.71 19.86 -9.34
CA LYS A 507 1.13 21.17 -9.07
C LYS A 507 0.54 21.16 -7.66
N TYR A 508 1.10 21.94 -6.75
CA TYR A 508 0.63 21.99 -5.37
C TYR A 508 -0.54 22.98 -5.21
N PRO A 509 -1.59 22.61 -4.46
CA PRO A 509 -2.74 23.50 -4.19
C PRO A 509 -2.39 24.72 -3.31
N SER A 510 -1.25 24.70 -2.62
CA SER A 510 -0.77 25.83 -1.80
C SER A 510 0.75 25.90 -1.78
N GLU A 511 1.29 27.11 -1.59
CA GLU A 511 2.73 27.37 -1.46
C GLU A 511 3.32 26.71 -0.21
N SER A 512 2.56 26.61 0.88
CA SER A 512 3.00 25.92 2.10
C SER A 512 3.19 24.42 1.89
N LEU A 513 2.25 23.77 1.19
CA LEU A 513 2.37 22.36 0.83
C LEU A 513 3.53 22.14 -0.15
N ARG A 514 3.73 23.05 -1.11
CA ARG A 514 4.90 23.03 -2.00
C ARG A 514 6.20 23.09 -1.19
N ALA A 515 6.33 24.06 -0.30
CA ALA A 515 7.53 24.25 0.52
C ALA A 515 7.82 23.03 1.41
N PHE A 516 6.80 22.45 2.06
CA PHE A 516 6.95 21.25 2.88
C PHE A 516 7.40 20.04 2.05
N MET A 517 6.78 19.82 0.89
CA MET A 517 7.10 18.70 0.01
C MET A 517 8.50 18.85 -0.60
N VAL A 518 8.90 20.07 -0.99
CA VAL A 518 10.25 20.39 -1.44
C VAL A 518 11.26 20.18 -0.32
N MET A 519 10.96 20.61 0.91
CA MET A 519 11.82 20.35 2.07
C MET A 519 12.02 18.86 2.31
N LEU A 520 10.96 18.05 2.27
CA LEU A 520 11.09 16.59 2.42
C LEU A 520 11.87 15.97 1.25
N ALA A 521 11.57 16.36 0.02
CA ALA A 521 12.20 15.83 -1.19
C ALA A 521 13.63 16.33 -1.39
N SER A 522 14.07 17.37 -0.68
CA SER A 522 15.44 17.91 -0.75
C SER A 522 16.52 16.90 -0.33
N ARG A 523 16.14 15.88 0.46
CA ARG A 523 17.04 14.80 0.89
C ARG A 523 16.71 13.52 0.11
N PRO A 524 17.72 12.75 -0.35
CA PRO A 524 17.54 11.46 -1.03
C PRO A 524 16.58 10.50 -0.31
N ILE A 525 16.74 10.37 1.01
CA ILE A 525 15.88 9.51 1.83
C ILE A 525 14.45 10.08 1.88
N GLY A 526 14.29 11.39 2.04
CA GLY A 526 12.98 12.02 2.16
C GLY A 526 12.19 11.96 0.85
N ALA A 527 12.83 12.14 -0.31
CA ALA A 527 12.22 11.93 -1.62
C ALA A 527 11.73 10.48 -1.81
N SER A 528 12.56 9.50 -1.41
CA SER A 528 12.18 8.09 -1.45
C SER A 528 10.98 7.79 -0.56
N LEU A 529 10.88 8.42 0.63
CA LEU A 529 9.70 8.28 1.51
C LEU A 529 8.45 8.91 0.92
N VAL A 530 8.55 10.09 0.30
CA VAL A 530 7.40 10.73 -0.35
C VAL A 530 6.84 9.85 -1.47
N ALA A 531 7.72 9.24 -2.26
CA ALA A 531 7.32 8.32 -3.32
C ALA A 531 6.72 7.00 -2.82
N THR A 532 6.87 6.65 -1.52
CA THR A 532 6.29 5.44 -0.91
C THR A 532 4.98 5.66 -0.15
N MET A 533 4.52 6.91 -0.01
CA MET A 533 3.27 7.23 0.70
C MET A 533 2.02 6.57 0.09
N PRO A 534 1.80 6.54 -1.24
CA PRO A 534 0.68 5.83 -1.84
C PRO A 534 0.66 4.33 -1.51
N GLN A 535 1.83 3.71 -1.38
CA GLN A 535 2.01 2.29 -1.08
C GLN A 535 1.61 1.96 0.36
N LEU A 536 1.76 2.91 1.30
CA LEU A 536 1.24 2.77 2.66
C LEU A 536 -0.29 2.73 2.67
N LEU A 537 -0.95 3.62 1.94
CA LEU A 537 -2.42 3.60 1.80
C LEU A 537 -2.89 2.25 1.23
N LEU A 538 -2.21 1.77 0.19
CA LEU A 538 -2.45 0.46 -0.42
C LEU A 538 -2.09 -0.74 0.49
N ALA A 539 -1.33 -0.52 1.57
CA ALA A 539 -1.08 -1.55 2.59
C ALA A 539 -2.18 -1.56 3.68
N ILE A 540 -2.75 -0.41 4.02
CA ILE A 540 -3.86 -0.28 4.98
C ILE A 540 -5.16 -0.83 4.39
N LEU A 541 -5.45 -0.52 3.12
CA LEU A 541 -6.72 -0.87 2.47
C LEU A 541 -7.04 -2.38 2.53
N PRO A 542 -6.11 -3.32 2.24
CA PRO A 542 -6.32 -4.75 2.41
C PRO A 542 -6.71 -5.19 3.84
N LEU A 543 -6.26 -4.50 4.89
CA LEU A 543 -6.65 -4.82 6.27
C LEU A 543 -8.12 -4.51 6.52
N ILE A 544 -8.58 -3.35 6.04
CA ILE A 544 -9.99 -2.93 6.13
C ILE A 544 -10.87 -3.86 5.29
N LEU A 545 -10.38 -4.21 4.10
CA LEU A 545 -11.04 -5.13 3.20
C LEU A 545 -11.16 -6.54 3.81
N HIS A 546 -10.10 -7.04 4.44
CA HIS A 546 -10.14 -8.31 5.15
C HIS A 546 -11.22 -8.30 6.23
N HIS A 547 -11.24 -7.29 7.09
CA HIS A 547 -12.28 -7.15 8.14
C HIS A 547 -13.70 -7.15 7.55
N THR A 548 -13.90 -6.44 6.44
CA THR A 548 -15.18 -6.39 5.73
C THR A 548 -15.60 -7.75 5.19
N TYR A 549 -14.68 -8.47 4.53
CA TYR A 549 -14.94 -9.82 4.05
C TYR A 549 -15.20 -10.81 5.19
N THR A 550 -14.46 -10.73 6.29
CA THR A 550 -14.69 -11.57 7.47
C THR A 550 -16.13 -11.46 7.96
N ARG A 551 -16.69 -10.25 8.05
CA ARG A 551 -18.11 -10.06 8.45
C ARG A 551 -19.11 -10.64 7.46
N MET A 552 -18.83 -10.53 6.16
CA MET A 552 -19.66 -11.13 5.12
C MET A 552 -19.62 -12.67 5.15
N PHE A 553 -18.42 -13.26 5.31
CA PHE A 553 -18.25 -14.71 5.40
C PHE A 553 -18.84 -15.30 6.68
N ILE A 554 -18.77 -14.58 7.81
CA ILE A 554 -19.47 -14.93 9.05
C ILE A 554 -20.97 -15.03 8.79
N ALA A 555 -21.57 -13.99 8.19
CA ALA A 555 -23.01 -13.96 7.89
C ALA A 555 -23.43 -15.09 6.95
N ARG A 556 -22.65 -15.32 5.88
CA ARG A 556 -22.89 -16.43 4.95
C ARG A 556 -22.85 -17.77 5.67
N THR A 557 -21.83 -18.00 6.49
CA THR A 557 -21.64 -19.27 7.21
C THR A 557 -22.78 -19.50 8.18
N TRP A 558 -23.14 -18.48 8.97
CA TRP A 558 -24.26 -18.48 9.90
C TRP A 558 -25.59 -18.85 9.22
N SER A 559 -25.97 -18.08 8.20
CA SER A 559 -27.24 -18.29 7.50
C SER A 559 -27.33 -19.68 6.87
N SER A 560 -26.18 -20.23 6.46
CA SER A 560 -26.12 -21.55 5.87
C SER A 560 -26.49 -22.69 6.83
N TYR A 561 -26.47 -22.47 8.16
CA TYR A 561 -26.95 -23.43 9.15
C TYR A 561 -28.48 -23.54 9.20
N ALA A 562 -29.24 -22.58 8.67
CA ALA A 562 -30.70 -22.68 8.57
C ALA A 562 -31.14 -23.58 7.40
N THR A 563 -30.28 -23.74 6.40
CA THR A 563 -30.63 -24.45 5.15
C THR A 563 -30.60 -25.98 5.28
N ARG A 564 -29.62 -26.53 5.99
CA ARG A 564 -29.41 -27.98 6.13
C ARG A 564 -28.57 -28.27 7.36
N PHE A 565 -28.63 -29.51 7.83
CA PHE A 565 -27.75 -30.03 8.87
C PHE A 565 -26.27 -29.94 8.43
N LYS A 566 -25.45 -29.29 9.26
CA LYS A 566 -24.01 -29.08 9.02
C LYS A 566 -23.25 -29.23 10.31
N THR A 567 -21.98 -29.63 10.20
CA THR A 567 -21.06 -29.65 11.34
C THR A 567 -20.46 -28.26 11.57
N LEU A 568 -20.10 -27.96 12.82
CA LEU A 568 -19.45 -26.71 13.20
C LEU A 568 -18.04 -26.60 12.60
N ARG A 569 -17.65 -25.38 12.21
CA ARG A 569 -16.29 -25.03 11.81
C ARG A 569 -15.56 -24.43 13.02
N VAL A 570 -14.75 -25.23 13.69
CA VAL A 570 -14.05 -24.87 14.93
C VAL A 570 -12.54 -24.92 14.73
N ASN A 571 -11.79 -24.26 15.61
CA ASN A 571 -10.33 -24.33 15.58
C ASN A 571 -9.79 -25.64 16.16
N GLU A 572 -10.41 -26.17 17.21
CA GLU A 572 -10.03 -27.45 17.80
C GLU A 572 -11.14 -28.48 17.56
N ARG A 573 -10.95 -29.32 16.53
CA ARG A 573 -11.98 -30.29 16.12
C ARG A 573 -12.22 -31.34 17.20
N ARG A 574 -13.50 -31.61 17.49
CA ARG A 574 -13.98 -32.75 18.28
C ARG A 574 -15.11 -33.46 17.53
N GLY A 575 -15.19 -34.79 17.65
CA GLY A 575 -16.18 -35.60 16.93
C GLY A 575 -16.21 -35.35 15.42
N GLN A 576 -17.38 -34.97 14.87
CA GLN A 576 -17.60 -34.75 13.43
C GLN A 576 -17.33 -33.30 12.98
N GLN A 577 -16.88 -32.42 13.89
CA GLN A 577 -16.60 -31.03 13.58
C GLN A 577 -15.48 -30.87 12.55
N ARG A 578 -15.54 -29.78 11.77
CA ARG A 578 -14.53 -29.46 10.76
C ARG A 578 -13.54 -28.43 11.29
N GLU A 579 -12.26 -28.68 11.07
CA GLU A 579 -11.20 -27.76 11.46
C GLU A 579 -11.15 -26.53 10.55
N ASN A 580 -11.03 -25.36 11.17
CA ASN A 580 -10.92 -24.09 10.47
C ASN A 580 -9.46 -23.61 10.39
N HIS A 581 -8.86 -23.68 9.20
CA HIS A 581 -7.42 -23.46 9.03
C HIS A 581 -7.00 -22.00 8.87
N PHE A 582 -7.85 -21.07 8.41
CA PHE A 582 -7.43 -19.69 8.09
C PHE A 582 -8.45 -18.66 8.57
N PHE A 583 -8.85 -18.74 9.83
CA PHE A 583 -9.93 -17.93 10.39
C PHE A 583 -11.24 -18.12 9.60
N GLU A 584 -12.20 -17.20 9.70
CA GLU A 584 -13.53 -17.32 9.08
C GLU A 584 -13.50 -17.39 7.53
N ILE A 585 -12.48 -16.81 6.90
CA ILE A 585 -12.35 -16.75 5.44
C ILE A 585 -11.74 -18.06 4.91
N PRO A 586 -12.33 -18.70 3.88
CA PRO A 586 -11.70 -19.85 3.26
C PRO A 586 -10.34 -19.51 2.62
N SER A 587 -9.35 -20.39 2.78
CA SER A 587 -7.94 -20.15 2.41
C SER A 587 -7.72 -19.65 0.98
N LYS A 588 -8.50 -20.16 0.01
CA LYS A 588 -8.43 -19.75 -1.40
C LYS A 588 -8.72 -18.25 -1.59
N TYR A 589 -9.71 -17.71 -0.89
CA TYR A 589 -10.06 -16.29 -0.96
C TYR A 589 -9.01 -15.44 -0.24
N PHE A 590 -8.57 -15.89 0.94
CA PHE A 590 -7.52 -15.21 1.69
C PHE A 590 -6.24 -15.05 0.86
N LEU A 591 -5.74 -16.15 0.27
CA LEU A 591 -4.56 -16.12 -0.58
C LEU A 591 -4.75 -15.19 -1.79
N SER A 592 -5.91 -15.26 -2.45
CA SER A 592 -6.23 -14.39 -3.59
C SER A 592 -6.18 -12.90 -3.22
N PHE A 593 -6.77 -12.50 -2.07
CA PHE A 593 -6.76 -11.11 -1.61
C PHE A 593 -5.34 -10.63 -1.26
N VAL A 594 -4.55 -11.48 -0.60
CA VAL A 594 -3.15 -11.18 -0.27
C VAL A 594 -2.32 -11.01 -1.55
N THR A 595 -2.48 -11.90 -2.52
CA THR A 595 -1.79 -11.84 -3.82
C THR A 595 -2.17 -10.59 -4.60
N ILE A 596 -3.46 -10.28 -4.75
CA ILE A 596 -3.94 -9.09 -5.48
C ILE A 596 -3.48 -7.80 -4.79
N GLY A 597 -3.53 -7.74 -3.46
CA GLY A 597 -3.04 -6.58 -2.69
C GLY A 597 -1.52 -6.39 -2.81
N THR A 598 -0.75 -7.49 -2.87
CA THR A 598 0.70 -7.44 -3.08
C THR A 598 1.04 -7.00 -4.51
N LEU A 599 0.34 -7.55 -5.50
CA LEU A 599 0.49 -7.17 -6.90
C LEU A 599 0.17 -5.69 -7.12
N THR A 600 -0.93 -5.19 -6.52
CA THR A 600 -1.33 -3.78 -6.64
C THR A 600 -0.28 -2.84 -6.04
N ARG A 601 0.31 -3.20 -4.89
CA ARG A 601 1.42 -2.42 -4.31
C ARG A 601 2.69 -2.48 -5.15
N TRP A 602 3.00 -3.63 -5.74
CA TRP A 602 4.14 -3.76 -6.66
C TRP A 602 3.93 -2.95 -7.96
N LEU A 603 2.71 -2.93 -8.51
CA LEU A 603 2.38 -2.04 -9.62
C LEU A 603 2.56 -0.57 -9.20
N CYS A 604 2.10 -0.20 -8.01
CA CYS A 604 2.24 1.16 -7.51
C CYS A 604 3.71 1.58 -7.32
N SER A 605 4.57 0.68 -6.84
CA SER A 605 6.01 0.95 -6.71
C SER A 605 6.73 1.05 -8.05
N ASN A 606 6.13 0.56 -9.13
CA ASN A 606 6.59 0.75 -10.50
C ASN A 606 5.91 1.94 -11.20
N ALA A 607 4.80 2.44 -10.65
CA ALA A 607 4.07 3.59 -11.14
C ALA A 607 4.69 4.91 -10.70
N ILE A 608 5.07 5.03 -9.41
CA ILE A 608 5.70 6.21 -8.84
C ILE A 608 6.97 5.75 -8.13
N TYR A 609 8.12 6.30 -8.54
CA TYR A 609 9.40 5.87 -8.01
C TYR A 609 10.46 6.97 -8.10
N VAL A 610 11.54 6.77 -7.35
CA VAL A 610 12.69 7.68 -7.33
C VAL A 610 13.86 7.05 -8.08
N ILE A 611 14.56 7.87 -8.86
CA ILE A 611 15.90 7.58 -9.38
C ILE A 611 16.82 8.67 -8.84
N HIS A 612 17.94 8.28 -8.23
CA HIS A 612 19.00 9.23 -7.91
C HIS A 612 19.87 9.41 -9.14
N VAL A 613 20.19 10.65 -9.45
CA VAL A 613 21.01 10.97 -10.61
C VAL A 613 22.36 11.46 -10.11
N GLU A 614 23.42 10.70 -10.41
CA GLU A 614 24.81 11.10 -10.19
C GLU A 614 25.25 11.94 -11.40
N SER A 615 25.48 13.24 -11.19
CA SER A 615 26.03 14.12 -12.22
C SER A 615 27.55 14.18 -12.11
N PHE A 616 28.26 13.85 -13.19
CA PHE A 616 29.72 13.98 -13.30
C PHE A 616 30.09 15.34 -13.91
N HIS A 617 31.36 15.69 -13.99
CA HIS A 617 31.76 16.89 -14.75
C HIS A 617 31.79 16.61 -16.27
N ALA A 618 31.86 17.69 -17.05
CA ALA A 618 31.98 17.63 -18.50
C ALA A 618 33.40 17.22 -18.95
N ASP A 619 34.38 17.27 -18.04
CA ASP A 619 35.75 16.82 -18.27
C ASP A 619 35.86 15.32 -17.96
N PRO A 620 36.39 14.49 -18.89
CA PRO A 620 36.59 13.06 -18.62
C PRO A 620 37.62 12.75 -17.52
N SER A 621 38.49 13.70 -17.14
CA SER A 621 39.58 13.48 -16.19
C SER A 621 39.10 13.41 -14.73
N THR A 622 38.01 14.11 -14.40
CA THR A 622 37.40 14.10 -13.06
C THR A 622 36.40 12.94 -12.90
N VAL A 623 36.67 12.05 -11.94
CA VAL A 623 35.86 10.84 -11.68
C VAL A 623 34.81 11.07 -10.58
N GLU A 624 34.86 12.20 -9.88
CA GLU A 624 33.96 12.49 -8.77
C GLU A 624 32.65 13.16 -9.25
N PRO A 625 31.48 12.75 -8.70
CA PRO A 625 30.21 13.39 -8.99
C PRO A 625 30.08 14.75 -8.30
N TYR A 626 29.66 15.78 -9.04
CA TYR A 626 29.63 17.18 -8.56
C TYR A 626 28.33 17.55 -7.83
N HIS A 627 27.16 17.13 -8.33
CA HIS A 627 25.86 17.39 -7.67
C HIS A 627 24.87 16.23 -7.82
N PRO A 628 24.74 15.34 -6.83
CA PRO A 628 23.69 14.32 -6.85
C PRO A 628 22.32 14.98 -6.64
N TYR A 629 21.37 14.71 -7.53
CA TYR A 629 19.98 15.16 -7.39
C TYR A 629 19.00 14.00 -7.50
N VAL A 630 17.75 14.26 -7.15
CA VAL A 630 16.73 13.22 -6.94
C VAL A 630 15.45 13.61 -7.63
N ASN A 631 15.00 12.75 -8.55
CA ASN A 631 13.76 12.98 -9.29
C ASN A 631 12.77 11.86 -9.03
N VAL A 632 11.49 12.25 -8.93
CA VAL A 632 10.36 11.34 -8.87
C VAL A 632 9.83 11.15 -10.28
N PHE A 633 9.75 9.91 -10.75
CA PHE A 633 9.33 9.55 -12.10
C PHE A 633 7.98 8.82 -12.07
N VAL A 634 7.25 8.89 -13.19
CA VAL A 634 5.96 8.23 -13.36
C VAL A 634 6.00 7.25 -14.54
N SER A 635 5.61 6.00 -14.29
CA SER A 635 5.29 5.04 -15.36
C SER A 635 3.77 5.01 -15.58
N LEU A 636 3.31 5.54 -16.71
CA LEU A 636 1.90 5.56 -17.10
C LEU A 636 1.32 4.14 -17.16
N LYS A 637 2.07 3.20 -17.73
CA LYS A 637 1.65 1.79 -17.88
C LYS A 637 1.41 1.13 -16.53
N ALA A 638 2.32 1.34 -15.57
CA ALA A 638 2.16 0.80 -14.22
C ALA A 638 1.06 1.55 -13.44
N ALA A 639 0.93 2.87 -13.62
CA ALA A 639 -0.12 3.68 -12.99
C ALA A 639 -1.52 3.23 -13.42
N LEU A 640 -1.74 2.99 -14.73
CA LEU A 640 -2.96 2.42 -15.26
C LEU A 640 -3.25 1.05 -14.64
N GLY A 641 -2.23 0.19 -14.56
CA GLY A 641 -2.34 -1.11 -13.88
C GLY A 641 -2.81 -0.98 -12.43
N THR A 642 -2.21 -0.07 -11.66
CA THR A 642 -2.59 0.20 -10.27
C THR A 642 -4.03 0.71 -10.15
N ILE A 643 -4.46 1.62 -11.01
CA ILE A 643 -5.82 2.17 -11.00
C ILE A 643 -6.84 1.07 -11.32
N ILE A 644 -6.57 0.25 -12.34
CA ILE A 644 -7.45 -0.86 -12.73
C ILE A 644 -7.58 -1.86 -11.58
N THR A 645 -6.47 -2.30 -10.99
CA THR A 645 -6.55 -3.27 -9.88
C THR A 645 -7.22 -2.67 -8.65
N LEU A 646 -6.96 -1.39 -8.33
CA LEU A 646 -7.62 -0.68 -7.24
C LEU A 646 -9.14 -0.56 -7.45
N PHE A 647 -9.59 -0.28 -8.67
CA PHE A 647 -11.02 -0.27 -9.02
C PHE A 647 -11.67 -1.62 -8.67
N PHE A 648 -11.09 -2.73 -9.14
CA PHE A 648 -11.64 -4.06 -8.84
C PHE A 648 -11.62 -4.38 -7.33
N ILE A 649 -10.57 -3.97 -6.60
CA ILE A 649 -10.48 -4.14 -5.14
C ILE A 649 -11.64 -3.43 -4.43
N LEU A 650 -12.00 -2.21 -4.85
CA LEU A 650 -13.07 -1.41 -4.23
C LEU A 650 -14.47 -1.88 -4.62
N VAL A 651 -14.63 -2.38 -5.85
CA VAL A 651 -15.93 -2.76 -6.43
C VAL A 651 -16.36 -4.18 -6.04
N THR A 652 -15.42 -5.13 -5.94
CA THR A 652 -15.72 -6.53 -5.55
C THR A 652 -16.53 -6.66 -4.25
N PRO A 653 -16.18 -6.00 -3.12
CA PRO A 653 -16.96 -6.13 -1.89
C PRO A 653 -18.37 -5.56 -2.04
N ILE A 654 -18.59 -4.53 -2.87
CA ILE A 654 -19.93 -3.98 -3.15
C ILE A 654 -20.77 -5.04 -3.87
N PHE A 655 -20.24 -5.68 -4.92
CA PHE A 655 -20.95 -6.76 -5.60
C PHE A 655 -21.26 -7.93 -4.68
N MET A 656 -20.29 -8.36 -3.87
CA MET A 656 -20.53 -9.44 -2.89
C MET A 656 -21.57 -9.05 -1.86
N ALA A 657 -21.61 -7.79 -1.43
CA ALA A 657 -22.59 -7.28 -0.46
C ALA A 657 -24.04 -7.36 -0.97
N LEU A 658 -24.26 -7.33 -2.29
CA LEU A 658 -25.58 -7.43 -2.92
C LEU A 658 -26.09 -8.87 -3.01
N ILE A 659 -25.22 -9.87 -2.83
CA ILE A 659 -25.60 -11.29 -2.92
C ILE A 659 -26.54 -11.64 -1.74
N PRO A 660 -27.69 -12.30 -2.00
CA PRO A 660 -28.60 -12.72 -0.92
C PRO A 660 -27.97 -13.83 -0.06
N LEU A 661 -28.30 -13.82 1.24
CA LEU A 661 -27.86 -14.88 2.16
C LEU A 661 -28.65 -16.17 1.93
N PRO A 662 -28.01 -17.35 2.11
CA PRO A 662 -28.68 -18.63 1.96
C PRO A 662 -29.52 -18.95 3.21
N GLY A 663 -30.83 -19.16 3.05
CA GLY A 663 -31.71 -19.56 4.15
C GLY A 663 -32.21 -18.41 5.02
N GLU A 664 -33.12 -18.75 5.94
CA GLU A 664 -33.81 -17.79 6.78
C GLU A 664 -33.33 -17.96 8.21
N SER A 665 -32.58 -16.97 8.69
CA SER A 665 -32.02 -16.97 10.03
C SER A 665 -31.96 -15.57 10.61
N VAL A 666 -31.93 -15.50 11.94
CA VAL A 666 -31.60 -14.25 12.63
C VAL A 666 -30.15 -13.88 12.32
N LEU A 667 -29.92 -12.65 11.88
CA LEU A 667 -28.59 -12.18 11.53
C LEU A 667 -27.81 -11.79 12.80
N VAL A 668 -26.94 -12.68 13.27
CA VAL A 668 -26.14 -12.47 14.51
C VAL A 668 -24.78 -11.79 14.28
N GLY A 669 -24.25 -11.82 13.05
CA GLY A 669 -22.95 -11.23 12.72
C GLY A 669 -21.83 -11.71 13.66
N SER A 670 -20.98 -10.78 14.10
CA SER A 670 -19.91 -11.03 15.09
C SER A 670 -20.37 -10.85 16.55
N CYS A 671 -21.66 -10.60 16.81
CA CYS A 671 -22.12 -10.22 18.15
C CYS A 671 -22.23 -11.42 19.09
N SER A 672 -21.42 -11.44 20.16
CA SER A 672 -21.43 -12.53 21.15
C SER A 672 -22.80 -12.78 21.79
N ALA A 673 -23.56 -11.72 22.07
CA ALA A 673 -24.89 -11.83 22.68
C ALA A 673 -25.92 -12.45 21.73
N ALA A 674 -25.91 -12.04 20.45
CA ALA A 674 -26.82 -12.59 19.44
C ALA A 674 -26.48 -14.05 19.10
N ILE A 675 -25.18 -14.39 19.02
CA ILE A 675 -24.73 -15.77 18.85
C ILE A 675 -25.21 -16.62 20.02
N SER A 676 -24.96 -16.17 21.26
CA SER A 676 -25.35 -16.87 22.48
C SER A 676 -26.86 -17.09 22.61
N ALA A 677 -27.65 -16.06 22.29
CA ALA A 677 -29.11 -16.13 22.33
C ALA A 677 -29.68 -17.20 21.39
N SER A 678 -28.94 -17.55 20.32
CA SER A 678 -29.31 -18.58 19.34
C SER A 678 -28.80 -19.99 19.70
N CYS A 679 -28.12 -20.15 20.85
CA CYS A 679 -27.48 -21.40 21.26
C CYS A 679 -28.13 -22.05 22.50
N HIS A 680 -29.31 -21.58 22.91
CA HIS A 680 -30.09 -22.19 24.00
C HIS A 680 -30.76 -23.48 23.51
N VAL A 681 -30.11 -24.62 23.72
CA VAL A 681 -30.53 -25.94 23.20
C VAL A 681 -31.51 -26.64 24.16
N ILE A 682 -32.38 -27.49 23.59
CA ILE A 682 -33.37 -28.27 24.33
C ILE A 682 -32.89 -29.72 24.44
N GLU A 683 -33.05 -30.31 25.62
CA GLU A 683 -32.69 -31.71 25.86
C GLU A 683 -33.57 -32.66 25.02
N PRO A 684 -33.01 -33.70 24.38
CA PRO A 684 -33.77 -34.70 23.66
C PRO A 684 -34.80 -35.44 24.54
N GLU A 685 -36.00 -35.70 23.98
CA GLU A 685 -37.10 -36.37 24.71
C GLU A 685 -36.71 -37.74 25.30
N HIS A 686 -35.79 -38.45 24.66
CA HIS A 686 -35.37 -39.79 25.10
C HIS A 686 -34.52 -39.76 26.39
N LEU A 687 -33.86 -38.63 26.69
CA LEU A 687 -33.12 -38.41 27.94
C LEU A 687 -34.02 -37.87 29.04
N GLN A 688 -34.98 -37.01 28.70
CA GLN A 688 -35.97 -36.49 29.64
C GLN A 688 -36.83 -37.58 30.28
N ARG A 689 -37.09 -38.69 29.57
CA ARG A 689 -37.83 -39.85 30.12
C ARG A 689 -37.02 -40.66 31.15
N ARG A 690 -35.71 -40.43 31.30
CA ARG A 690 -34.84 -41.18 32.23
C ARG A 690 -34.80 -40.64 33.66
N THR A 691 -35.38 -39.47 33.95
CA THR A 691 -35.43 -38.89 35.30
C THR A 691 -36.82 -38.97 35.97
N PRO A 692 -37.30 -40.15 36.39
CA PRO A 692 -38.31 -40.25 37.43
C PRO A 692 -37.62 -40.46 38.78
N GLY A 693 -37.42 -39.40 39.57
CA GLY A 693 -37.18 -39.59 41.01
C GLY A 693 -36.19 -38.68 41.75
N GLU A 694 -35.74 -37.54 41.22
CA GLU A 694 -34.97 -36.59 42.02
C GLU A 694 -35.86 -35.44 42.48
N LYS A 695 -36.17 -35.39 43.78
CA LYS A 695 -36.91 -34.29 44.40
C LYS A 695 -36.08 -33.02 44.26
N GLN A 696 -36.63 -32.00 43.62
CA GLN A 696 -36.10 -30.64 43.67
C GLN A 696 -35.99 -30.20 45.14
N PRO A 697 -34.88 -29.56 45.57
CA PRO A 697 -34.85 -28.87 46.85
C PRO A 697 -35.81 -27.69 46.79
N GLU A 698 -36.73 -27.62 47.76
CA GLU A 698 -37.60 -26.47 47.98
C GLU A 698 -36.77 -25.18 48.08
N LEU A 699 -37.13 -24.21 47.25
CA LEU A 699 -36.56 -22.87 47.26
C LEU A 699 -37.06 -22.15 48.53
N VAL A 700 -36.22 -22.11 49.57
CA VAL A 700 -36.46 -21.25 50.74
C VAL A 700 -36.36 -19.80 50.26
N HIS A 701 -37.46 -19.06 50.37
CA HIS A 701 -37.49 -17.61 50.26
C HIS A 701 -36.48 -17.02 51.26
N LEU A 702 -35.46 -16.32 50.76
CA LEU A 702 -34.67 -15.40 51.57
C LEU A 702 -35.05 -13.97 51.18
N GLU A 703 -35.75 -13.34 52.13
CA GLU A 703 -35.99 -11.91 52.19
C GLU A 703 -34.66 -11.14 52.16
N SER A 704 -34.78 -9.92 51.63
CA SER A 704 -33.79 -8.87 51.66
C SER A 704 -33.28 -8.61 53.07
N ASP A 705 -31.96 -8.67 53.26
CA ASP A 705 -31.32 -7.63 54.06
C ASP A 705 -29.85 -7.40 53.69
N THR A 706 -29.54 -6.11 53.62
CA THR A 706 -28.24 -5.50 53.37
C THR A 706 -27.25 -5.72 54.52
N SER A 707 -26.06 -6.26 54.23
CA SER A 707 -24.75 -5.66 54.58
C SER A 707 -23.61 -6.70 54.53
N MET A 708 -22.40 -6.19 54.33
CA MET A 708 -21.08 -6.84 54.51
C MET A 708 -20.52 -7.63 53.31
N ALA A 709 -19.59 -6.95 52.64
CA ALA A 709 -18.61 -7.48 51.73
C ALA A 709 -17.48 -8.27 52.43
N LYS A 710 -16.81 -9.11 51.62
CA LYS A 710 -15.55 -9.84 51.84
C LYS A 710 -15.71 -11.20 52.53
N GLU A 711 -15.45 -12.28 51.80
CA GLU A 711 -14.21 -13.08 51.88
C GLU A 711 -14.39 -14.37 51.07
N TYR A 712 -13.76 -14.47 49.89
CA TYR A 712 -13.70 -15.72 49.12
C TYR A 712 -12.54 -16.55 49.67
N GLN A 713 -12.82 -17.42 50.65
CA GLN A 713 -11.87 -18.39 51.16
C GLN A 713 -12.18 -19.80 50.62
N LYS A 714 -11.16 -20.41 50.02
CA LYS A 714 -11.02 -21.83 49.69
C LYS A 714 -11.68 -22.74 50.74
N VAL A 715 -12.66 -23.53 50.32
CA VAL A 715 -13.02 -24.77 51.02
C VAL A 715 -12.51 -25.95 50.19
N LYS A 716 -11.44 -26.57 50.70
CA LYS A 716 -11.05 -27.95 50.38
C LYS A 716 -12.12 -28.85 50.97
N VAL A 717 -12.86 -29.58 50.14
CA VAL A 717 -13.65 -30.71 50.62
C VAL A 717 -12.72 -31.92 50.66
N SER A 718 -12.52 -32.41 51.87
CA SER A 718 -11.81 -33.64 52.20
C SER A 718 -12.52 -34.86 51.63
N SER A 719 -11.74 -35.74 51.03
CA SER A 719 -12.09 -37.07 50.55
C SER A 719 -12.69 -37.94 51.65
N VAL A 720 -13.88 -38.51 51.38
CA VAL A 720 -14.34 -39.75 52.02
C VAL A 720 -14.30 -40.81 50.93
N ASP A 721 -13.53 -41.86 51.21
CA ASP A 721 -13.33 -43.02 50.36
C ASP A 721 -14.63 -43.79 50.11
N GLY A 722 -14.88 -44.08 48.85
CA GLY A 722 -15.93 -44.96 48.37
C GLY A 722 -15.72 -45.22 46.89
N ASP A 723 -15.15 -46.39 46.56
CA ASP A 723 -14.99 -46.89 45.20
C ASP A 723 -16.36 -47.02 44.53
N TYR A 724 -16.77 -45.96 43.83
CA TYR A 724 -17.72 -46.01 42.74
C TYR A 724 -16.95 -45.54 41.51
N GLU A 725 -16.62 -46.46 40.60
CA GLU A 725 -16.15 -46.11 39.26
C GLU A 725 -17.22 -45.25 38.58
N SER A 726 -17.05 -43.93 38.66
CA SER A 726 -17.88 -42.96 37.96
C SER A 726 -17.65 -43.15 36.46
N ARG A 727 -18.59 -43.85 35.80
CA ARG A 727 -18.73 -43.75 34.33
C ARG A 727 -18.77 -42.26 33.96
N PRO A 728 -18.06 -41.81 32.91
CA PRO A 728 -18.12 -40.42 32.51
C PRO A 728 -19.59 -40.03 32.27
N GLU A 729 -20.04 -39.02 33.00
CA GLU A 729 -21.36 -38.42 32.89
C GLU A 729 -21.62 -38.10 31.40
N TYR A 730 -22.69 -38.66 30.85
CA TYR A 730 -23.01 -38.51 29.43
C TYR A 730 -23.45 -37.06 29.16
N ASP A 731 -22.54 -36.25 28.58
CA ASP A 731 -22.80 -34.87 28.20
C ASP A 731 -23.44 -34.81 26.79
N TRP A 732 -24.77 -34.86 26.75
CA TRP A 732 -25.54 -34.78 25.51
C TRP A 732 -25.32 -33.46 24.74
N ARG A 733 -24.97 -32.37 25.43
CA ARG A 733 -24.68 -31.07 24.80
C ARG A 733 -23.36 -31.12 24.06
N ALA A 734 -22.35 -31.82 24.61
CA ALA A 734 -21.12 -32.10 23.90
C ALA A 734 -21.37 -32.93 22.64
N GLU A 735 -22.20 -33.98 22.72
CA GLU A 735 -22.55 -34.79 21.54
C GLU A 735 -23.27 -33.94 20.47
N LEU A 736 -24.22 -33.09 20.87
CA LEU A 736 -24.92 -32.19 19.96
C LEU A 736 -23.95 -31.21 19.27
N ALA A 737 -23.06 -30.58 20.04
CA ALA A 737 -22.08 -29.64 19.49
C ALA A 737 -21.07 -30.32 18.54
N GLU A 738 -20.73 -31.59 18.81
CA GLU A 738 -19.79 -32.38 18.02
C GLU A 738 -20.42 -33.01 16.76
N GLY A 739 -21.75 -33.08 16.72
CA GLY A 739 -22.55 -33.64 15.63
C GLY A 739 -22.91 -32.66 14.51
N ARG A 740 -23.93 -33.06 13.73
CA ARG A 740 -24.53 -32.23 12.68
C ARG A 740 -25.73 -31.48 13.26
N ILE A 741 -25.68 -30.15 13.19
CA ILE A 741 -26.72 -29.27 13.73
C ILE A 741 -27.38 -28.44 12.64
N ARG A 742 -28.62 -28.03 12.88
CA ARG A 742 -29.37 -27.10 12.04
C ARG A 742 -30.04 -26.04 12.91
N TRP A 743 -30.02 -24.79 12.46
CA TRP A 743 -30.70 -23.69 13.13
C TRP A 743 -32.16 -23.62 12.67
N GLY A 744 -33.11 -23.51 13.60
CA GLY A 744 -34.53 -23.37 13.31
C GLY A 744 -35.40 -23.50 14.56
N VAL A 745 -36.65 -23.92 14.36
CA VAL A 745 -37.62 -24.09 15.44
C VAL A 745 -37.40 -25.43 16.14
N LEU A 746 -37.27 -25.39 17.47
CA LEU A 746 -37.22 -26.57 18.34
C LEU A 746 -38.49 -26.67 19.17
N ARG A 747 -38.89 -27.90 19.50
CA ARG A 747 -40.02 -28.20 20.36
C ARG A 747 -39.60 -28.16 21.82
N GLU A 748 -40.30 -27.37 22.63
CA GLU A 748 -40.16 -27.43 24.08
C GLU A 748 -40.91 -28.64 24.67
N ALA A 749 -40.27 -29.32 25.62
CA ALA A 749 -40.83 -30.51 26.24
C ALA A 749 -41.96 -30.15 27.23
N ARG A 750 -42.97 -31.01 27.32
CA ARG A 750 -44.10 -30.85 28.25
C ARG A 750 -43.63 -31.00 29.69
N SER A 751 -43.94 -30.03 30.56
CA SER A 751 -43.94 -30.29 32.00
C SER A 751 -45.06 -31.26 32.35
N ALA A 752 -44.79 -32.24 33.22
CA ALA A 752 -45.76 -33.24 33.67
C ALA A 752 -46.96 -32.64 34.44
N THR A 753 -46.89 -31.37 34.84
CA THR A 753 -47.95 -30.66 35.59
C THR A 753 -49.05 -30.05 34.72
N ASP A 754 -48.90 -30.02 33.39
CA ASP A 754 -49.82 -29.28 32.48
C ASP A 754 -50.88 -30.16 31.78
N ARG A 755 -51.30 -31.27 32.39
CA ARG A 755 -52.28 -32.20 31.78
C ARG A 755 -53.73 -31.70 31.73
N GLY A 756 -54.00 -30.41 31.95
CA GLY A 756 -55.37 -29.90 32.15
C GLY A 756 -55.80 -28.65 31.36
N GLY A 757 -54.96 -28.02 30.52
CA GLY A 757 -55.28 -26.73 29.88
C GLY A 757 -55.17 -26.74 28.35
N ASN A 758 -55.99 -25.91 27.69
CA ASN A 758 -56.13 -25.72 26.23
C ASN A 758 -54.83 -25.77 25.41
N LEU A 759 -54.94 -26.33 24.20
CA LEU A 759 -53.86 -26.58 23.23
C LEU A 759 -53.16 -25.34 22.63
N GLU A 760 -53.45 -24.12 23.08
CA GLU A 760 -52.98 -22.88 22.46
C GLU A 760 -51.92 -22.19 23.34
N GLY A 761 -50.66 -22.59 23.21
CA GLY A 761 -49.56 -21.91 23.92
C GLY A 761 -48.25 -22.67 24.09
N LEU A 762 -47.89 -23.59 23.18
CA LEU A 762 -46.57 -24.21 23.20
C LEU A 762 -45.50 -23.14 22.90
N ALA A 763 -44.67 -22.83 23.89
CA ALA A 763 -43.50 -21.99 23.69
C ALA A 763 -42.55 -22.68 22.69
N GLN A 764 -42.30 -22.01 21.57
CA GLN A 764 -41.37 -22.47 20.54
C GLN A 764 -40.07 -21.66 20.66
N VAL A 765 -38.93 -22.34 20.51
CA VAL A 765 -37.62 -21.70 20.66
C VAL A 765 -36.82 -21.80 19.37
N LEU A 766 -36.21 -20.69 18.97
CA LEU A 766 -35.26 -20.66 17.84
C LEU A 766 -33.86 -20.99 18.34
N SER A 767 -33.31 -22.13 17.91
CA SER A 767 -31.97 -22.55 18.33
C SER A 767 -31.38 -23.61 17.40
N PHE A 768 -30.19 -24.10 17.73
CA PHE A 768 -29.57 -25.23 17.06
C PHE A 768 -30.11 -26.56 17.60
N GLY A 769 -30.56 -27.43 16.71
CA GLY A 769 -31.03 -28.79 17.04
C GLY A 769 -30.35 -29.88 16.22
N SER A 770 -30.46 -31.10 16.75
CA SER A 770 -30.17 -32.35 16.05
C SER A 770 -31.33 -32.74 15.12
N GLU A 771 -31.16 -33.80 14.32
CA GLU A 771 -32.24 -34.34 13.48
C GLU A 771 -33.47 -34.77 14.30
N GLU A 772 -33.30 -35.12 15.58
CA GLU A 772 -34.40 -35.54 16.48
C GLU A 772 -35.21 -34.38 17.04
N THR A 773 -34.58 -33.21 17.26
CA THR A 773 -35.19 -32.08 17.97
C THR A 773 -35.70 -30.98 17.04
N TYR A 774 -35.27 -31.00 15.77
CA TYR A 774 -35.61 -30.00 14.77
C TYR A 774 -37.03 -30.18 14.22
N LEU A 775 -37.88 -29.15 14.34
CA LEU A 775 -39.24 -29.15 13.80
C LEU A 775 -39.35 -28.56 12.40
N GLY A 776 -38.58 -27.51 12.10
CA GLY A 776 -38.77 -26.75 10.86
C GLY A 776 -38.09 -25.39 10.84
N SER A 777 -38.26 -24.70 9.71
CA SER A 777 -37.84 -23.31 9.57
C SER A 777 -38.83 -22.37 10.26
N PRO A 778 -38.38 -21.22 10.79
CA PRO A 778 -39.25 -20.27 11.49
C PRO A 778 -40.34 -19.75 10.56
N ARG A 779 -41.53 -19.52 11.12
CA ARG A 779 -42.67 -18.92 10.43
C ARG A 779 -42.78 -17.45 10.82
N GLU A 780 -43.19 -16.66 9.84
CA GLU A 780 -43.45 -15.23 10.05
C GLU A 780 -44.65 -15.05 10.99
N ASP A 781 -44.58 -14.03 11.84
CA ASP A 781 -45.63 -13.65 12.79
C ASP A 781 -45.89 -14.60 13.97
N GLU A 782 -45.14 -15.71 14.07
CA GLU A 782 -45.16 -16.56 15.26
C GLU A 782 -44.28 -15.98 16.39
N PHE A 783 -44.72 -16.19 17.64
CA PHE A 783 -43.98 -15.77 18.82
C PHE A 783 -42.97 -16.85 19.21
N TYR A 784 -41.71 -16.43 19.37
CA TYR A 784 -40.65 -17.27 19.88
C TYR A 784 -40.02 -16.60 21.11
N GLY A 785 -39.71 -17.39 22.12
CA GLY A 785 -39.08 -16.96 23.36
C GLY A 785 -39.22 -18.06 24.41
N GLY A 786 -38.19 -18.14 25.26
CA GLY A 786 -37.46 -19.38 25.48
C GLY A 786 -38.04 -20.35 26.48
N THR A 787 -37.21 -21.38 26.69
CA THR A 787 -37.49 -22.59 27.42
C THR A 787 -37.75 -22.34 28.90
N ARG A 788 -38.85 -22.84 29.46
CA ARG A 788 -38.98 -23.26 30.87
C ARG A 788 -38.18 -24.56 31.06
N LEU A 789 -36.85 -24.46 31.04
CA LEU A 789 -35.98 -25.48 31.64
C LEU A 789 -36.04 -25.35 33.16
#